data_AF-A0A945AU31-F1
#
_entry.id   AF-A0A945AU31-F1
#
_cell.length_a   1.000
_cell.length_b   1.000
_cell.length_c   1.000
_cell.angle_alpha   90.00
_cell.angle_beta   90.00
_cell.angle_gamma   90.00
#
_symmetry.space_group_name_H-M   'P 1'
#
loop_
_entity.id
_entity.type
_entity.pdbx_description
1 polymer ?
#
loop_
_entity_poly.entity_id
_entity_poly.type
_entity_poly.pdbx_seq_one_letter_code
_entity_poly.pdbx_strand_id
1 'polypeptide(L)'
;PLFGDPLCLIAADSLRSPQIVSKLAEQICFVPPERLVSGEPVTPMGDVYGIGCLLHTLLTGSPVVLKESPAATVTYICEKAAHLSTLWPPIEGCPEEVQTLLDFMTATDPRRRYCDAAEAADAIAVCLQCSKVSPELPPQRTLQKNLLAVVNKGAAPVGSTLRNRPTKISRRYRKLSTLSVSAVMIFAVMASFSMWWTWSRYGLVPSEVSDITVVSETPSSASDVQPQGIPSLVDEQAFVITPDDSLPWMPPSEPTRLLFRYLPPGSQLIFSGRPADFLESKDGQLVLKAGGDVFRQVVVMLERLVKSPLSEIETLQVSWQADENGMPLVAIWAHRSKADSPVSIVSAISKSTTPAEVIEGWLRWYPRGETGSDVVIATPMLMDGLVMTSGAESELPRSMRPLRPILDGSRHLTVLGSPHYFVHDGRVLLPAMIMPLLDPIAHILGDDCPAAAVSMHLDDRTYFELDAVSPAVGSARSLKQYFENDLRKVSKKTEALISGRDLDIYGRLLVIRLPELLRLWQQNIRVGAEGRDLVVANSYLPEMAAHNIVLAGSLLLEQISANPDDLSIGGAMSMNIPESVVGNLQKPVTLAFDSDSLETAVEMLSEATGVTIEIAGKDLELQGITKNQSFGLSERGRSGADVLLTILQKSEGKPGQLVYVFRKDGEHDKVVITTKISAQQRGEQLPEVFQ
;
A
#
# COMPACT_ATOMS: atom_id res chain seq x y z
N PRO A 1 -12.40 21.94 -25.53
CA PRO A 1 -12.66 21.80 -24.08
C PRO A 1 -14.09 21.34 -23.86
N LEU A 2 -14.24 20.15 -23.30
CA LEU A 2 -15.53 19.50 -23.06
C LEU A 2 -15.93 19.64 -21.57
N PHE A 3 -17.19 19.94 -21.28
CA PHE A 3 -17.89 19.75 -20.03
C PHE A 3 -17.99 18.26 -19.69
N GLY A 4 -17.55 17.95 -18.48
CA GLY A 4 -17.17 16.58 -18.12
C GLY A 4 -15.66 16.37 -18.13
N ASP A 5 -14.86 17.41 -18.37
CA ASP A 5 -13.48 17.46 -17.90
C ASP A 5 -13.50 17.39 -16.35
N PRO A 6 -12.99 16.30 -15.72
CA PRO A 6 -13.01 16.13 -14.26
C PRO A 6 -12.10 17.13 -13.53
N LEU A 7 -11.38 17.98 -14.25
CA LEU A 7 -10.45 18.97 -13.68
C LEU A 7 -11.12 20.19 -13.06
N CYS A 8 -12.38 20.53 -13.37
CA CYS A 8 -13.15 21.69 -12.90
C CYS A 8 -12.35 22.92 -12.41
N LEU A 9 -11.23 23.25 -13.09
CA LEU A 9 -10.52 24.51 -12.93
C LEU A 9 -11.17 25.48 -13.90
N ILE A 10 -12.31 25.96 -13.43
CA ILE A 10 -12.90 27.21 -13.85
C ILE A 10 -11.95 28.31 -13.36
N ALA A 11 -10.82 28.49 -14.03
CA ALA A 11 -10.29 29.82 -14.16
C ALA A 11 -11.24 30.52 -15.14
N ALA A 12 -12.21 31.24 -14.57
CA ALA A 12 -12.73 32.39 -15.29
C ALA A 12 -11.53 33.25 -15.72
N ASP A 13 -11.61 33.82 -16.92
CA ASP A 13 -10.72 34.85 -17.47
C ASP A 13 -9.44 34.48 -18.26
N SER A 14 -9.19 33.23 -18.67
CA SER A 14 -8.05 32.98 -19.60
C SER A 14 -8.30 33.50 -21.03
N LEU A 15 -9.56 33.51 -21.49
CA LEU A 15 -9.91 33.90 -22.86
C LEU A 15 -10.10 35.41 -23.05
N ARG A 16 -10.01 36.21 -21.98
CA ARG A 16 -9.95 37.69 -22.06
C ARG A 16 -8.56 38.20 -22.47
N SER A 17 -7.53 37.36 -22.38
CA SER A 17 -6.16 37.73 -22.75
C SER A 17 -5.92 37.57 -24.26
N PRO A 18 -5.56 38.65 -24.99
CA PRO A 18 -5.25 38.58 -26.42
C PRO A 18 -4.11 37.59 -26.76
N GLN A 19 -3.17 37.40 -25.84
CA GLN A 19 -2.05 36.46 -26.01
C GLN A 19 -2.52 35.00 -25.99
N ILE A 20 -3.54 34.68 -25.19
CA ILE A 20 -4.10 33.33 -25.07
C ILE A 20 -4.98 33.03 -26.29
N VAL A 21 -5.79 34.01 -26.71
CA VAL A 21 -6.57 33.92 -27.95
C VAL A 21 -5.67 33.69 -29.16
N SER A 22 -4.52 34.38 -29.23
CA SER A 22 -3.54 34.15 -30.29
C SER A 22 -2.92 32.75 -30.27
N LYS A 23 -2.74 32.12 -29.10
CA LYS A 23 -2.19 30.77 -28.98
C LYS A 23 -3.15 29.67 -29.43
N LEU A 24 -4.46 29.91 -29.31
CA LEU A 24 -5.49 28.96 -29.73
C LEU A 24 -5.62 28.87 -31.26
N ALA A 25 -5.19 29.89 -31.99
CA ALA A 25 -5.24 29.92 -33.45
C ALA A 25 -6.63 29.48 -33.98
N GLU A 26 -6.69 28.48 -34.84
CA GLU A 26 -7.93 27.94 -35.44
C GLU A 26 -8.85 27.25 -34.43
N GLN A 27 -8.32 26.82 -33.28
CA GLN A 27 -9.12 26.14 -32.25
C GLN A 27 -10.15 27.07 -31.60
N ILE A 28 -10.00 28.39 -31.77
CA ILE A 28 -10.93 29.40 -31.26
C ILE A 28 -12.34 29.23 -31.84
N CYS A 29 -12.46 28.67 -33.05
CA CYS A 29 -13.72 28.42 -33.74
C CYS A 29 -14.63 27.42 -33.01
N PHE A 30 -14.04 26.55 -32.19
CA PHE A 30 -14.75 25.51 -31.43
C PHE A 30 -15.07 25.95 -29.99
N VAL A 31 -14.71 27.18 -29.61
CA VAL A 31 -15.01 27.72 -28.29
C VAL A 31 -16.44 28.28 -28.28
N PRO A 32 -17.30 27.89 -27.33
CA PRO A 32 -18.69 28.31 -27.34
C PRO A 32 -18.86 29.82 -27.08
N PRO A 33 -19.85 30.49 -27.71
CA PRO A 33 -19.99 31.94 -27.65
C PRO A 33 -20.18 32.50 -26.24
N GLU A 34 -20.98 31.83 -25.41
CA GLU A 34 -21.22 32.22 -24.02
C GLU A 34 -19.91 32.29 -23.23
N ARG A 35 -18.95 31.40 -23.51
CA ARG A 35 -17.64 31.38 -22.84
C ARG A 35 -16.75 32.55 -23.28
N LEU A 36 -16.86 32.97 -24.53
CA LEU A 36 -16.14 34.15 -25.03
C LEU A 36 -16.72 35.46 -24.47
N VAL A 37 -18.03 35.48 -24.19
CA VAL A 37 -18.74 36.67 -23.69
C VAL A 37 -18.64 36.81 -22.16
N SER A 38 -19.00 35.78 -21.39
CA SER A 38 -19.03 35.85 -19.92
C SER A 38 -17.66 35.54 -19.30
N GLY A 39 -16.84 34.70 -19.96
CA GLY A 39 -15.61 34.16 -19.37
C GLY A 39 -15.87 33.06 -18.33
N GLU A 40 -17.13 32.67 -18.14
CA GLU A 40 -17.60 31.62 -17.24
C GLU A 40 -17.17 30.23 -17.72
N PRO A 41 -17.30 29.20 -16.85
CA PRO A 41 -16.89 27.84 -17.18
C PRO A 41 -17.58 27.23 -18.39
N VAL A 42 -16.96 26.17 -18.91
CA VAL A 42 -17.58 25.30 -19.91
C VAL A 42 -18.84 24.67 -19.32
N THR A 43 -19.89 24.54 -20.12
CA THR A 43 -21.19 23.95 -19.78
C THR A 43 -21.46 22.78 -20.73
N PRO A 44 -22.37 21.83 -20.41
CA PRO A 44 -22.64 20.70 -21.31
C PRO A 44 -23.16 21.16 -22.67
N MET A 45 -23.92 22.25 -22.69
CA MET A 45 -24.36 22.91 -23.93
C MET A 45 -23.19 23.52 -24.73
N GLY A 46 -22.09 23.89 -24.07
CA GLY A 46 -20.86 24.34 -24.72
C GLY A 46 -20.15 23.22 -25.50
N ASP A 47 -20.32 21.97 -25.08
CA ASP A 47 -19.75 20.81 -25.78
C ASP A 47 -20.55 20.46 -27.00
N VAL A 48 -21.86 20.50 -26.87
CA VAL A 48 -22.79 20.34 -27.99
C VAL A 48 -22.43 21.34 -29.10
N TYR A 49 -22.09 22.59 -28.74
CA TYR A 49 -21.57 23.57 -29.68
C TYR A 49 -20.27 23.14 -30.36
N GLY A 50 -19.30 22.66 -29.58
CA GLY A 50 -18.03 22.17 -30.11
C GLY A 50 -18.19 20.98 -31.08
N ILE A 51 -19.06 20.03 -30.74
CA ILE A 51 -19.40 18.88 -31.59
C ILE A 51 -20.10 19.36 -32.86
N GLY A 52 -21.02 20.33 -32.77
CA GLY A 52 -21.70 20.90 -33.93
C GLY A 52 -20.73 21.61 -34.88
N CYS A 53 -19.78 22.38 -34.34
CA CYS A 53 -18.72 23.00 -35.15
C CYS A 53 -17.81 21.97 -35.81
N LEU A 54 -17.53 20.86 -35.13
CA LEU A 54 -16.77 19.73 -35.71
C LEU A 54 -17.54 19.10 -36.86
N LEU A 55 -18.84 18.81 -36.68
CA LEU A 55 -19.69 18.24 -37.72
C LEU A 55 -19.77 19.15 -38.95
N HIS A 56 -19.95 20.45 -38.75
CA HIS A 56 -19.88 21.43 -39.83
C HIS A 56 -18.52 21.40 -40.55
N THR A 57 -17.42 21.35 -39.80
CA THR A 57 -16.05 21.29 -40.36
C THR A 57 -15.85 20.03 -41.21
N LEU A 58 -16.41 18.89 -40.78
CA LEU A 58 -16.37 17.64 -41.55
C LEU A 58 -17.17 17.73 -42.86
N LEU A 59 -18.30 18.43 -42.86
CA LEU A 59 -19.16 18.59 -44.04
C LEU A 59 -18.59 19.60 -45.05
N THR A 60 -17.92 20.64 -44.57
CA THR A 60 -17.42 21.75 -45.41
C THR A 60 -15.93 21.68 -45.71
N GLY A 61 -15.18 20.85 -44.98
CA GLY A 61 -13.73 20.69 -45.14
C GLY A 61 -12.90 21.87 -44.64
N SER A 62 -13.48 22.82 -43.90
CA SER A 62 -12.77 23.99 -43.37
C SER A 62 -13.32 24.43 -42.00
N PRO A 63 -12.47 24.95 -41.10
CA PRO A 63 -12.90 25.40 -39.79
C PRO A 63 -13.94 26.51 -39.86
N VAL A 64 -14.88 26.46 -38.93
CA VAL A 64 -16.04 27.33 -38.93
C VAL A 64 -15.65 28.77 -38.59
N VAL A 65 -16.08 29.76 -39.37
CA VAL A 65 -16.06 31.18 -38.98
C VAL A 65 -14.65 31.78 -38.79
N LEU A 66 -13.58 31.11 -39.25
CA LEU A 66 -12.21 31.63 -39.19
C LEU A 66 -12.08 32.96 -39.95
N LYS A 67 -11.68 34.03 -39.25
CA LYS A 67 -11.32 35.34 -39.82
C LYS A 67 -9.80 35.47 -39.95
N GLU A 68 -9.36 36.57 -40.53
CA GLU A 68 -7.94 36.88 -40.77
C GLU A 68 -7.06 36.80 -39.52
N SER A 69 -7.64 36.89 -38.32
CA SER A 69 -6.95 36.62 -37.06
C SER A 69 -7.88 35.97 -36.02
N PRO A 70 -7.33 35.22 -35.04
CA PRO A 70 -8.11 34.66 -33.94
C PRO A 70 -8.90 35.73 -33.14
N ALA A 71 -8.35 36.93 -32.99
CA ALA A 71 -9.02 38.05 -32.33
C ALA A 71 -10.23 38.57 -33.13
N ALA A 72 -10.10 38.63 -34.46
CA ALA A 72 -11.22 38.98 -35.34
C ALA A 72 -12.31 37.90 -35.32
N THR A 73 -11.93 36.63 -35.22
CA THR A 73 -12.87 35.51 -35.05
C THR A 73 -13.66 35.62 -33.76
N VAL A 74 -13.00 35.90 -32.63
CA VAL A 74 -13.67 36.13 -31.33
C VAL A 74 -14.66 37.29 -31.42
N THR A 75 -14.23 38.41 -32.00
CA THR A 75 -15.07 39.61 -32.12
C THR A 75 -16.34 39.30 -32.91
N TYR A 76 -16.21 38.59 -34.03
CA TYR A 76 -17.34 38.18 -34.86
C TYR A 76 -18.29 37.22 -34.12
N ILE A 77 -17.78 36.22 -33.41
CA ILE A 77 -18.62 35.27 -32.66
C ILE A 77 -19.39 36.00 -31.54
N CYS A 78 -18.72 36.90 -30.81
CA CYS A 78 -19.36 37.70 -29.77
C CYS A 78 -20.46 38.63 -30.32
N GLU A 79 -20.23 39.26 -31.47
CA GLU A 79 -21.23 40.11 -32.14
C GLU A 79 -22.46 39.29 -32.56
N LYS A 80 -22.25 38.12 -33.16
CA LYS A 80 -23.34 37.21 -33.56
C LYS A 80 -24.15 36.70 -32.38
N ALA A 81 -23.49 36.40 -31.27
CA ALA A 81 -24.13 36.00 -30.03
C ALA A 81 -24.94 37.13 -29.39
N ALA A 82 -24.43 38.36 -29.39
CA ALA A 82 -25.17 39.53 -28.90
C ALA A 82 -26.48 39.77 -29.69
N HIS A 83 -26.49 39.44 -30.99
CA HIS A 83 -27.67 39.54 -31.85
C HIS A 83 -28.51 38.26 -31.94
N LEU A 84 -28.16 37.20 -31.20
CA LEU A 84 -28.81 35.88 -31.26
C LEU A 84 -29.03 35.38 -32.70
N SER A 85 -28.03 35.63 -33.55
CA SER A 85 -28.07 35.34 -34.98
C SER A 85 -27.25 34.11 -35.33
N THR A 86 -27.51 33.52 -36.49
CA THR A 86 -26.73 32.38 -36.99
C THR A 86 -25.30 32.80 -37.33
N LEU A 87 -24.36 31.89 -37.06
CA LEU A 87 -22.94 32.14 -37.22
C LEU A 87 -22.48 32.06 -38.69
N TRP A 88 -23.19 31.29 -39.52
CA TRP A 88 -22.92 31.06 -40.95
C TRP A 88 -24.22 30.92 -41.77
N PRO A 89 -24.15 31.11 -43.10
CA PRO A 89 -25.26 30.77 -44.00
C PRO A 89 -25.43 29.24 -44.14
N PRO A 90 -26.62 28.75 -44.54
CA PRO A 90 -26.85 27.33 -44.79
C PRO A 90 -25.84 26.73 -45.77
N ILE A 91 -25.44 25.48 -45.54
CA ILE A 91 -24.48 24.77 -46.39
C ILE A 91 -25.16 24.39 -47.71
N GLU A 92 -24.59 24.82 -48.84
CA GLU A 92 -25.11 24.49 -50.17
C GLU A 92 -25.10 22.98 -50.42
N GLY A 93 -26.25 22.41 -50.77
CA GLY A 93 -26.41 20.97 -51.02
C GLY A 93 -26.54 20.10 -49.77
N CYS A 94 -26.61 20.68 -48.58
CA CYS A 94 -26.85 19.95 -47.33
C CYS A 94 -28.35 19.63 -47.16
N PRO A 95 -28.74 18.39 -46.79
CA PRO A 95 -30.12 18.05 -46.45
C PRO A 95 -30.69 18.94 -45.34
N GLU A 96 -31.98 19.27 -45.42
CA GLU A 96 -32.64 20.18 -44.47
C GLU A 96 -32.57 19.66 -43.03
N GLU A 97 -32.63 18.35 -42.85
CA GLU A 97 -32.55 17.69 -41.54
C GLU A 97 -31.16 17.87 -40.90
N VAL A 98 -30.10 17.75 -41.70
CA VAL A 98 -28.71 17.92 -41.24
C VAL A 98 -28.42 19.40 -40.96
N GLN A 99 -28.94 20.30 -41.79
CA GLN A 99 -28.84 21.74 -41.54
C GLN A 99 -29.56 22.13 -40.25
N THR A 100 -30.77 21.61 -40.02
CA THR A 100 -31.55 21.85 -38.81
C THR A 100 -30.83 21.32 -37.55
N LEU A 101 -30.24 20.12 -37.64
CA LEU A 101 -29.43 19.56 -36.56
C LEU A 101 -28.23 20.46 -36.23
N LEU A 102 -27.50 20.92 -37.24
CA LEU A 102 -26.37 21.84 -37.06
C LEU A 102 -26.82 23.16 -36.41
N ASP A 103 -27.95 23.72 -36.84
CA ASP A 103 -28.49 24.97 -36.31
C ASP A 103 -28.86 24.83 -34.82
N PHE A 104 -29.43 23.70 -34.41
CA PHE A 104 -29.70 23.41 -32.99
C PHE A 104 -28.40 23.27 -32.19
N MET A 105 -27.44 22.48 -32.67
CA MET A 105 -26.19 22.23 -31.93
C MET A 105 -25.33 23.49 -31.79
N THR A 106 -25.38 24.40 -32.77
CA THR A 106 -24.49 25.56 -32.86
C THR A 106 -25.19 26.90 -32.59
N ALA A 107 -26.41 26.84 -32.06
CA ALA A 107 -27.18 28.02 -31.67
C ALA A 107 -26.37 28.93 -30.73
N THR A 108 -26.42 30.24 -30.97
CA THR A 108 -25.68 31.21 -30.14
C THR A 108 -26.21 31.30 -28.71
N ASP A 109 -27.52 31.07 -28.51
CA ASP A 109 -28.11 30.87 -27.18
C ASP A 109 -27.94 29.40 -26.74
N PRO A 110 -27.22 29.11 -25.64
CA PRO A 110 -27.01 27.75 -25.16
C PRO A 110 -28.32 27.02 -24.84
N ARG A 111 -29.38 27.73 -24.43
CA ARG A 111 -30.68 27.13 -24.09
C ARG A 111 -31.45 26.57 -25.29
N ARG A 112 -31.02 26.91 -26.50
CA ARG A 112 -31.59 26.40 -27.75
C ARG A 112 -30.86 25.16 -28.28
N ARG A 113 -29.78 24.75 -27.61
CA ARG A 113 -29.02 23.53 -27.92
C ARG A 113 -29.60 22.34 -27.14
N TYR A 114 -29.16 21.13 -27.51
CA TYR A 114 -29.39 19.94 -26.71
C TYR A 114 -28.79 20.11 -25.31
N CYS A 115 -29.41 19.46 -24.32
CA CYS A 115 -29.03 19.65 -22.93
C CYS A 115 -27.64 19.08 -22.61
N ASP A 116 -27.24 18.01 -23.31
CA ASP A 116 -25.95 17.36 -23.17
C ASP A 116 -25.48 16.65 -24.47
N ALA A 117 -24.27 16.10 -24.42
CA ALA A 117 -23.66 15.40 -25.54
C ALA A 117 -24.31 14.05 -25.87
N ALA A 118 -25.00 13.41 -24.91
CA ALA A 118 -25.69 12.14 -25.13
C ALA A 118 -26.95 12.37 -25.98
N GLU A 119 -27.73 13.38 -25.63
CA GLU A 119 -28.89 13.81 -26.42
C GLU A 119 -28.46 14.27 -27.82
N ALA A 120 -27.35 15.01 -27.93
CA ALA A 120 -26.80 15.40 -29.22
C ALA A 120 -26.35 14.20 -30.08
N ALA A 121 -25.73 13.19 -29.47
CA ALA A 121 -25.32 11.97 -30.17
C ALA A 121 -26.54 11.16 -30.66
N ASP A 122 -27.59 11.08 -29.85
CA ASP A 122 -28.87 10.47 -30.22
C ASP A 122 -29.51 11.20 -31.41
N ALA A 123 -29.51 12.53 -31.40
CA ALA A 123 -30.03 13.34 -32.51
C ALA A 123 -29.21 13.15 -33.81
N ILE A 124 -27.87 13.08 -33.71
CA ILE A 124 -26.99 12.76 -34.84
C ILE A 124 -27.30 11.37 -35.39
N ALA A 125 -27.44 10.36 -34.53
CA ALA A 125 -27.72 8.98 -34.94
C ALA A 125 -29.06 8.89 -35.68
N VAL A 126 -30.10 9.56 -35.17
CA VAL A 126 -31.41 9.65 -35.82
C VAL A 126 -31.30 10.34 -37.18
N CYS A 127 -30.62 11.48 -37.26
CA CYS A 127 -30.46 12.24 -38.50
C CYS A 127 -29.70 11.46 -39.58
N LEU A 128 -28.68 10.68 -39.17
CA LEU A 128 -27.86 9.87 -40.08
C LEU A 128 -28.42 8.45 -40.31
N GLN A 129 -29.60 8.13 -39.78
CA GLN A 129 -30.22 6.80 -39.85
C GLN A 129 -29.29 5.68 -39.35
N CYS A 130 -28.45 5.98 -38.37
CA CYS A 130 -27.56 5.02 -37.73
C CYS A 130 -28.26 4.42 -36.50
N SER A 131 -28.01 3.13 -36.22
CA SER A 131 -28.47 2.52 -34.97
C SER A 131 -27.93 3.31 -33.78
N LYS A 132 -28.79 3.60 -32.79
CA LYS A 132 -28.37 4.25 -31.54
C LYS A 132 -27.14 3.52 -30.97
N VAL A 133 -26.17 4.29 -30.49
CA VAL A 133 -24.93 3.75 -29.90
C VAL A 133 -25.33 2.79 -28.80
N SER A 134 -24.93 1.52 -28.94
CA SER A 134 -25.19 0.49 -27.93
C SER A 134 -24.62 0.95 -26.57
N PRO A 135 -25.30 0.70 -25.44
CA PRO A 135 -24.75 1.00 -24.11
C PRO A 135 -23.48 0.19 -23.80
N GLU A 136 -23.20 -0.85 -24.59
CA GLU A 136 -21.94 -1.58 -24.58
C GLU A 136 -20.87 -0.86 -25.42
N LEU A 137 -19.74 -0.54 -24.78
CA LEU A 137 -18.57 -0.01 -25.47
C LEU A 137 -18.11 -1.04 -26.53
N PRO A 138 -17.89 -0.64 -27.79
CA PRO A 138 -17.32 -1.54 -28.78
C PRO A 138 -15.94 -2.01 -28.29
N PRO A 139 -15.57 -3.28 -28.54
CA PRO A 139 -14.29 -3.81 -28.12
C PRO A 139 -13.16 -2.96 -28.70
N GLN A 140 -12.28 -2.47 -27.82
CA GLN A 140 -11.17 -1.62 -28.20
C GLN A 140 -10.24 -2.41 -29.12
N ARG A 141 -10.18 -2.04 -30.41
CA ARG A 141 -9.23 -2.65 -31.34
C ARG A 141 -7.82 -2.45 -30.81
N THR A 142 -7.05 -3.53 -30.70
CA THR A 142 -5.63 -3.47 -30.35
C THR A 142 -4.91 -2.55 -31.32
N LEU A 143 -4.21 -1.56 -30.77
CA LEU A 143 -3.39 -0.63 -31.55
C LEU A 143 -2.33 -1.44 -32.30
N GLN A 144 -2.49 -1.61 -33.62
CA GLN A 144 -1.41 -2.11 -34.47
C GLN A 144 -0.24 -1.15 -34.32
N LYS A 145 0.89 -1.65 -33.79
CA LYS A 145 2.14 -0.89 -33.74
C LYS A 145 2.47 -0.42 -35.16
N ASN A 146 2.41 0.88 -35.40
CA ASN A 146 2.83 1.47 -36.67
C ASN A 146 4.27 1.05 -36.99
N LEU A 147 4.45 0.41 -38.15
CA LEU A 147 5.72 -0.08 -38.72
C LEU A 147 6.72 1.01 -39.13
N LEU A 148 6.54 2.27 -38.68
CA LEU A 148 7.37 3.41 -39.07
C LEU A 148 8.56 3.69 -38.12
N ALA A 149 8.71 2.94 -37.03
CA ALA A 149 9.84 3.09 -36.09
C ALA A 149 11.09 2.24 -36.44
N VAL A 150 11.11 1.54 -37.59
CA VAL A 150 12.22 0.65 -37.99
C VAL A 150 13.23 1.33 -38.95
N VAL A 151 13.01 2.57 -39.40
CA VAL A 151 13.87 3.15 -40.47
C VAL A 151 15.03 4.04 -39.99
N ASN A 152 15.19 4.35 -38.69
CA ASN A 152 16.30 5.22 -38.24
C ASN A 152 17.16 4.66 -37.10
N LYS A 153 17.67 3.42 -37.25
CA LYS A 153 18.89 2.97 -36.58
C LYS A 153 20.00 2.79 -37.60
N GLY A 154 20.76 3.87 -37.83
CA GLY A 154 21.86 3.86 -38.78
C GLY A 154 22.73 5.11 -38.71
N ALA A 155 23.21 5.50 -37.53
CA ALA A 155 24.41 6.33 -37.40
C ALA A 155 24.95 6.29 -35.95
N ALA A 156 26.15 5.75 -35.78
CA ALA A 156 27.03 5.98 -34.65
C ALA A 156 28.43 6.28 -35.21
N PRO A 157 29.42 6.67 -34.39
CA PRO A 157 29.50 7.90 -33.59
C PRO A 157 30.80 8.68 -33.92
N VAL A 158 30.91 9.96 -33.55
CA VAL A 158 32.21 10.67 -33.51
C VAL A 158 32.27 11.51 -32.24
N GLY A 159 33.30 11.24 -31.43
CA GLY A 159 33.53 11.87 -30.14
C GLY A 159 34.29 13.19 -30.21
N SER A 160 34.29 13.90 -29.08
CA SER A 160 35.32 14.87 -28.74
C SER A 160 35.45 15.04 -27.23
N THR A 161 36.71 15.10 -26.81
CA THR A 161 37.31 15.12 -25.49
C THR A 161 37.30 16.49 -24.80
N LEU A 162 37.81 16.50 -23.55
CA LEU A 162 38.19 17.62 -22.66
C LEU A 162 37.05 18.07 -21.70
N ARG A 163 37.28 18.29 -20.38
CA ARG A 163 38.50 18.65 -19.65
C ARG A 163 38.27 18.49 -18.14
N ASN A 164 39.19 17.81 -17.45
CA ASN A 164 39.31 17.84 -15.99
C ASN A 164 39.78 19.22 -15.51
N ARG A 165 39.23 19.71 -14.39
CA ARG A 165 39.97 20.51 -13.40
C ARG A 165 39.44 20.29 -11.97
N PRO A 166 40.34 20.15 -10.97
CA PRO A 166 40.00 19.81 -9.60
C PRO A 166 39.94 21.05 -8.69
N THR A 167 39.09 21.04 -7.66
CA THR A 167 39.29 21.89 -6.47
C THR A 167 38.80 21.23 -5.18
N LYS A 168 39.59 21.49 -4.13
CA LYS A 168 39.64 20.86 -2.80
C LYS A 168 38.53 21.31 -1.85
N ILE A 169 38.11 20.36 -1.01
CA ILE A 169 37.93 20.42 0.46
C ILE A 169 37.08 21.57 1.05
N SER A 170 35.94 21.22 1.64
CA SER A 170 35.69 21.51 3.07
C SER A 170 34.57 20.66 3.67
N ARG A 171 34.88 20.03 4.81
CA ARG A 171 33.99 19.38 5.77
C ARG A 171 32.81 20.29 6.16
N ARG A 172 31.58 19.76 6.19
CA ARG A 172 30.68 19.81 7.36
C ARG A 172 29.40 18.99 7.14
N TYR A 173 29.15 18.12 8.11
CA TYR A 173 27.97 17.31 8.35
C TYR A 173 26.65 18.10 8.29
N ARG A 174 25.59 17.42 7.82
CA ARG A 174 24.34 17.09 8.57
C ARG A 174 23.10 17.18 7.68
N LYS A 175 22.27 16.12 7.78
CA LYS A 175 20.89 15.93 7.28
C LYS A 175 20.72 15.19 5.94
N LEU A 176 20.77 13.85 6.00
CA LEU A 176 19.88 13.02 5.20
C LEU A 176 18.66 12.70 6.07
N SER A 177 17.50 13.25 5.70
CA SER A 177 16.19 12.88 6.26
C SER A 177 15.13 13.32 5.26
N THR A 178 15.15 12.74 4.06
CA THR A 178 14.24 13.14 2.99
C THR A 178 13.92 11.96 2.11
N LEU A 179 12.98 11.15 2.56
CA LEU A 179 11.84 10.72 1.78
C LEU A 179 10.78 10.45 2.86
N SER A 180 9.64 11.16 2.85
CA SER A 180 8.46 10.71 3.61
C SER A 180 7.18 10.93 2.84
N VAL A 181 6.76 9.97 2.01
CA VAL A 181 5.51 10.04 1.25
C VAL A 181 4.97 8.63 0.99
N SER A 182 3.67 8.42 1.17
CA SER A 182 2.88 7.32 0.57
C SER A 182 2.55 6.08 1.41
N ALA A 183 2.18 6.20 2.70
CA ALA A 183 1.65 5.06 3.45
C ALA A 183 0.35 4.44 2.86
N VAL A 184 -0.40 5.16 2.02
CA VAL A 184 -1.67 4.70 1.40
C VAL A 184 -1.45 3.86 0.13
N MET A 185 -0.33 4.10 -0.57
CA MET A 185 0.06 3.46 -1.84
C MET A 185 0.56 2.02 -1.71
N ILE A 186 0.93 1.67 -0.50
CA ILE A 186 1.91 0.64 -0.20
C ILE A 186 1.21 -0.69 0.05
N PHE A 187 0.03 -0.68 0.64
CA PHE A 187 -0.60 -1.88 1.18
C PHE A 187 -1.13 -2.88 0.15
N ALA A 188 -1.66 -2.41 -0.97
CA ALA A 188 -2.21 -3.29 -1.98
C ALA A 188 -1.13 -3.72 -3.01
N VAL A 189 -0.10 -2.89 -3.26
CA VAL A 189 1.07 -3.26 -4.08
C VAL A 189 1.99 -4.23 -3.32
N MET A 190 2.11 -4.09 -1.99
CA MET A 190 2.93 -4.97 -1.13
C MET A 190 2.38 -6.39 -1.02
N ALA A 191 1.08 -6.54 -0.71
CA ALA A 191 0.44 -7.84 -0.65
C ALA A 191 0.53 -8.54 -2.03
N SER A 192 0.39 -7.75 -3.10
CA SER A 192 0.50 -8.21 -4.47
C SER A 192 1.92 -8.66 -4.85
N PHE A 193 2.94 -7.82 -4.66
CA PHE A 193 4.29 -8.16 -5.09
C PHE A 193 4.95 -9.26 -4.24
N SER A 194 4.73 -9.28 -2.93
CA SER A 194 5.24 -10.35 -2.06
C SER A 194 4.74 -11.73 -2.53
N MET A 195 3.48 -11.79 -2.93
CA MET A 195 2.84 -13.02 -3.39
C MET A 195 3.30 -13.43 -4.81
N TRP A 196 3.59 -12.48 -5.70
CA TRP A 196 4.20 -12.75 -7.00
C TRP A 196 5.68 -13.20 -6.90
N TRP A 197 6.47 -12.60 -6.00
CA TRP A 197 7.89 -12.94 -5.83
C TRP A 197 8.07 -14.33 -5.22
N THR A 198 7.30 -14.69 -4.18
CA THR A 198 7.31 -16.04 -3.58
C THR A 198 7.02 -17.14 -4.61
N TRP A 199 6.02 -16.95 -5.48
CA TRP A 199 5.71 -17.86 -6.58
C TRP A 199 6.89 -18.09 -7.54
N SER A 200 7.61 -17.03 -7.91
CA SER A 200 8.70 -17.11 -8.89
C SER A 200 9.91 -17.96 -8.45
N ARG A 201 10.08 -18.21 -7.15
CA ARG A 201 11.20 -19.00 -6.61
C ARG A 201 10.89 -20.49 -6.36
N TYR A 202 9.63 -20.86 -6.13
CA TYR A 202 9.27 -22.26 -5.83
C TYR A 202 8.97 -23.11 -7.08
N GLY A 203 8.95 -22.52 -8.27
CA GLY A 203 8.89 -23.25 -9.53
C GLY A 203 10.26 -23.81 -9.93
N LEU A 204 10.65 -24.98 -9.41
CA LEU A 204 11.58 -26.00 -9.96
C LEU A 204 12.38 -26.75 -8.87
N VAL A 205 11.77 -27.70 -8.16
CA VAL A 205 12.50 -28.84 -7.54
C VAL A 205 11.59 -30.07 -7.47
N PRO A 206 11.95 -31.23 -8.05
CA PRO A 206 11.24 -32.50 -7.81
C PRO A 206 11.61 -33.06 -6.42
N SER A 207 10.60 -33.45 -5.65
CA SER A 207 10.73 -34.00 -4.29
C SER A 207 11.11 -35.49 -4.29
N GLU A 208 12.08 -35.88 -3.46
CA GLU A 208 12.20 -37.25 -2.96
C GLU A 208 11.51 -37.34 -1.59
N VAL A 209 10.57 -38.28 -1.47
CA VAL A 209 9.76 -38.56 -0.28
C VAL A 209 10.46 -39.62 0.56
N SER A 210 10.53 -39.42 1.87
CA SER A 210 10.92 -40.46 2.84
C SER A 210 9.81 -40.63 3.87
N ASP A 211 9.19 -41.81 3.87
CA ASP A 211 8.16 -42.27 4.82
C ASP A 211 8.72 -42.45 6.23
N ILE A 212 8.02 -41.98 7.27
CA ILE A 212 8.12 -42.56 8.62
C ILE A 212 6.76 -42.73 9.31
N THR A 213 6.50 -44.01 9.57
CA THR A 213 5.66 -44.75 10.53
C THR A 213 4.95 -44.04 11.69
N VAL A 214 3.67 -44.42 11.80
CA VAL A 214 2.68 -44.22 12.87
C VAL A 214 3.02 -45.00 14.15
N VAL A 215 2.81 -44.38 15.32
CA VAL A 215 2.54 -45.08 16.59
C VAL A 215 1.34 -44.43 17.28
N SER A 216 0.34 -45.25 17.60
CA SER A 216 -0.95 -44.90 18.18
C SER A 216 -0.98 -44.98 19.71
N GLU A 217 -1.83 -44.11 20.30
CA GLU A 217 -2.76 -44.34 21.43
C GLU A 217 -2.18 -44.61 22.84
N THR A 218 -2.71 -44.09 23.96
CA THR A 218 -4.12 -43.97 24.42
C THR A 218 -4.21 -43.01 25.67
N PRO A 219 -5.39 -42.74 26.30
CA PRO A 219 -5.78 -41.42 26.85
C PRO A 219 -6.15 -41.41 28.36
N SER A 220 -6.42 -40.21 28.91
CA SER A 220 -7.23 -39.97 30.12
C SER A 220 -7.29 -38.46 30.38
N SER A 221 -8.32 -37.79 30.89
CA SER A 221 -9.70 -38.10 31.25
C SER A 221 -10.39 -36.74 31.43
N ALA A 222 -11.66 -36.64 31.01
CA ALA A 222 -12.49 -35.45 31.17
C ALA A 222 -13.05 -35.33 32.60
N SER A 223 -13.37 -34.12 33.03
CA SER A 223 -14.31 -33.87 34.11
C SER A 223 -15.17 -32.65 33.79
N ASP A 224 -16.48 -32.89 33.83
CA ASP A 224 -17.61 -31.99 33.59
C ASP A 224 -17.68 -30.82 34.58
N VAL A 225 -18.04 -29.63 34.10
CA VAL A 225 -18.84 -28.65 34.87
C VAL A 225 -19.85 -27.97 33.93
N GLN A 226 -21.12 -28.02 34.35
CA GLN A 226 -22.30 -27.49 33.67
C GLN A 226 -22.36 -25.94 33.59
N PRO A 227 -23.13 -25.37 32.64
CA PRO A 227 -23.14 -23.95 32.32
C PRO A 227 -24.09 -23.16 33.24
N GLN A 228 -23.58 -22.10 33.87
CA GLN A 228 -24.41 -21.07 34.51
C GLN A 228 -24.53 -19.85 33.60
N GLY A 229 -25.77 -19.42 33.38
CA GLY A 229 -26.16 -18.37 32.45
C GLY A 229 -25.57 -17.00 32.79
N ILE A 230 -25.11 -16.31 31.75
CA ILE A 230 -24.68 -14.91 31.80
C ILE A 230 -25.93 -14.04 31.58
N PRO A 231 -26.25 -13.09 32.46
CA PRO A 231 -27.31 -12.12 32.21
C PRO A 231 -26.88 -11.18 31.09
N SER A 232 -27.77 -11.01 30.11
CA SER A 232 -27.67 -10.09 28.98
C SER A 232 -27.26 -8.69 29.43
N LEU A 233 -26.03 -8.28 29.08
CA LEU A 233 -25.57 -6.90 29.21
C LEU A 233 -26.23 -6.06 28.11
N VAL A 234 -26.80 -4.96 28.59
CA VAL A 234 -27.46 -3.85 27.91
C VAL A 234 -26.60 -3.30 26.78
N ASP A 235 -27.25 -2.90 25.67
CA ASP A 235 -26.69 -2.11 24.55
C ASP A 235 -25.77 -0.98 25.05
N GLU A 236 -24.45 -1.17 24.93
CA GLU A 236 -23.48 -0.07 25.00
C GLU A 236 -23.39 0.58 23.63
N GLN A 237 -23.92 1.80 23.48
CA GLN A 237 -23.62 2.63 22.32
C GLN A 237 -22.10 2.92 22.31
N ALA A 238 -21.38 2.31 21.36
CA ALA A 238 -19.91 2.27 21.32
C ALA A 238 -19.22 3.62 21.02
N PHE A 239 -19.95 4.63 20.53
CA PHE A 239 -19.37 5.93 20.18
C PHE A 239 -20.16 7.11 20.75
N VAL A 240 -19.43 8.12 21.22
CA VAL A 240 -19.99 9.42 21.64
C VAL A 240 -19.81 10.40 20.48
N ILE A 241 -20.90 10.72 19.78
CA ILE A 241 -20.90 11.74 18.73
C ILE A 241 -20.97 13.12 19.39
N THR A 242 -19.98 13.97 19.11
CA THR A 242 -19.90 15.34 19.62
C THR A 242 -19.50 16.29 18.49
N PRO A 243 -19.91 17.56 18.52
CA PRO A 243 -19.45 18.58 17.56
C PRO A 243 -17.98 19.00 17.77
N ASP A 244 -17.22 18.31 18.64
CA ASP A 244 -15.81 18.58 18.87
C ASP A 244 -14.95 18.10 17.69
N ASP A 245 -14.43 19.05 16.92
CA ASP A 245 -13.56 18.78 15.77
C ASP A 245 -12.17 18.24 16.14
N SER A 246 -11.83 18.17 17.44
CA SER A 246 -10.56 17.61 17.92
C SER A 246 -10.56 16.09 18.07
N LEU A 247 -11.74 15.45 18.01
CA LEU A 247 -11.88 13.99 18.08
C LEU A 247 -11.86 13.35 16.69
N PRO A 248 -11.44 12.07 16.57
CA PRO A 248 -11.54 11.31 15.33
C PRO A 248 -12.94 11.34 14.73
N TRP A 249 -13.00 11.21 13.41
CA TRP A 249 -14.27 11.05 12.72
C TRP A 249 -14.97 9.76 13.12
N MET A 250 -16.31 9.78 13.06
CA MET A 250 -17.08 8.55 13.20
C MET A 250 -16.85 7.65 11.99
N PRO A 251 -16.57 6.35 12.19
CA PRO A 251 -16.55 5.35 11.12
C PRO A 251 -17.83 5.34 10.26
N PRO A 252 -17.75 4.93 8.99
CA PRO A 252 -18.91 4.93 8.08
C PRO A 252 -19.97 3.87 8.43
N SER A 253 -19.53 2.79 9.07
CA SER A 253 -20.33 1.63 9.45
C SER A 253 -20.18 1.34 10.94
N GLU A 254 -21.17 0.65 11.52
CA GLU A 254 -21.00 0.09 12.86
C GLU A 254 -19.85 -0.92 12.84
N PRO A 255 -18.89 -0.81 13.76
CA PRO A 255 -17.69 -1.62 13.73
C PRO A 255 -18.06 -3.07 14.03
N THR A 256 -17.63 -3.96 13.14
CA THR A 256 -17.71 -5.39 13.40
C THR A 256 -16.35 -5.89 13.85
N ARG A 257 -16.33 -6.95 14.64
CA ARG A 257 -15.06 -7.52 15.11
C ARG A 257 -14.32 -8.16 13.96
N LEU A 258 -13.08 -7.72 13.69
CA LEU A 258 -12.22 -8.39 12.73
C LEU A 258 -11.80 -9.78 13.26
N LEU A 259 -12.20 -10.83 12.55
CA LEU A 259 -11.93 -12.23 12.92
C LEU A 259 -10.67 -12.74 12.23
N PHE A 260 -9.81 -13.39 13.00
CA PHE A 260 -8.64 -14.10 12.48
C PHE A 260 -8.85 -15.60 12.56
N ARG A 261 -8.59 -16.32 11.48
CA ARG A 261 -8.63 -17.79 11.45
C ARG A 261 -7.42 -18.32 10.72
N TYR A 262 -6.95 -19.49 11.15
CA TYR A 262 -5.78 -20.16 10.57
C TYR A 262 -4.58 -19.21 10.44
N LEU A 263 -4.40 -18.32 11.43
CA LEU A 263 -3.31 -17.35 11.45
C LEU A 263 -2.09 -17.99 12.12
N PRO A 264 -0.93 -18.06 11.45
CA PRO A 264 0.30 -18.50 12.09
C PRO A 264 0.66 -17.62 13.29
N PRO A 265 1.07 -18.19 14.44
CA PRO A 265 1.37 -17.41 15.64
C PRO A 265 2.56 -16.46 15.46
N GLY A 266 3.45 -16.74 14.51
CA GLY A 266 4.62 -15.91 14.17
C GLY A 266 4.36 -14.82 13.13
N SER A 267 3.10 -14.57 12.74
CA SER A 267 2.77 -13.56 11.73
C SER A 267 3.33 -12.19 12.11
N GLN A 268 4.12 -11.56 11.26
CA GLN A 268 4.70 -10.22 11.46
C GLN A 268 3.97 -9.13 10.67
N LEU A 269 3.31 -9.54 9.57
CA LEU A 269 2.44 -8.71 8.74
C LEU A 269 1.17 -9.48 8.39
N ILE A 270 0.02 -8.82 8.45
CA ILE A 270 -1.29 -9.40 8.17
C ILE A 270 -2.07 -8.42 7.29
N PHE A 271 -2.55 -8.91 6.15
CA PHE A 271 -3.55 -8.27 5.31
C PHE A 271 -4.89 -8.95 5.55
N SER A 272 -5.93 -8.17 5.72
CA SER A 272 -7.32 -8.61 5.67
C SER A 272 -8.08 -7.74 4.68
N GLY A 273 -8.90 -8.36 3.85
CA GLY A 273 -9.76 -7.64 2.92
C GLY A 273 -11.08 -8.35 2.69
N ARG A 274 -12.02 -7.63 2.09
CA ARG A 274 -13.33 -8.12 1.66
C ARG A 274 -13.46 -7.96 0.15
N PRO A 275 -12.86 -8.88 -0.64
CA PRO A 275 -12.75 -8.70 -2.09
C PRO A 275 -14.07 -8.56 -2.82
N ALA A 276 -15.12 -9.29 -2.41
CA ALA A 276 -16.45 -9.17 -2.98
C ALA A 276 -17.01 -7.74 -2.85
N ASP A 277 -17.14 -7.22 -1.64
CA ASP A 277 -17.61 -5.85 -1.37
C ASP A 277 -16.70 -4.79 -2.03
N PHE A 278 -15.38 -5.00 -2.00
CA PHE A 278 -14.43 -4.09 -2.65
C PHE A 278 -14.65 -4.01 -4.17
N LEU A 279 -15.05 -5.11 -4.81
CA LEU A 279 -15.38 -5.16 -6.24
C LEU A 279 -16.77 -4.59 -6.56
N GLU A 280 -17.70 -4.58 -5.60
CA GLU A 280 -18.99 -3.90 -5.76
C GLU A 280 -18.82 -2.37 -5.77
N SER A 281 -17.81 -1.86 -5.05
CA SER A 281 -17.45 -0.44 -5.06
C SER A 281 -16.85 0.02 -6.39
N LYS A 282 -17.38 1.12 -6.96
CA LYS A 282 -16.84 1.75 -8.17
C LYS A 282 -15.39 2.18 -8.00
N ASP A 283 -15.04 2.76 -6.85
CA ASP A 283 -13.67 3.19 -6.56
C ASP A 283 -12.74 1.97 -6.43
N GLY A 284 -13.20 0.89 -5.79
CA GLY A 284 -12.44 -0.35 -5.68
C GLY A 284 -12.10 -0.99 -7.04
N GLN A 285 -13.05 -1.02 -7.98
CA GLN A 285 -12.79 -1.46 -9.36
C GLN A 285 -11.71 -0.60 -10.06
N LEU A 286 -11.74 0.71 -9.83
CA LEU A 286 -10.73 1.61 -10.37
C LEU A 286 -9.37 1.47 -9.69
N VAL A 287 -9.33 1.19 -8.38
CA VAL A 287 -8.08 0.89 -7.66
C VAL A 287 -7.39 -0.32 -8.27
N LEU A 288 -8.13 -1.40 -8.56
CA LEU A 288 -7.55 -2.58 -9.24
C LEU A 288 -7.02 -2.23 -10.63
N LYS A 289 -7.74 -1.38 -11.38
CA LYS A 289 -7.29 -0.91 -12.69
C LYS A 289 -6.04 -0.05 -12.60
N ALA A 290 -5.95 0.83 -11.59
CA ALA A 290 -4.81 1.70 -11.33
C ALA A 290 -3.55 0.91 -10.92
N GLY A 291 -3.73 -0.26 -10.28
CA GLY A 291 -2.65 -1.19 -9.93
C GLY A 291 -1.95 -1.85 -11.13
N GLY A 292 -2.49 -1.69 -12.34
CA GLY A 292 -1.86 -2.14 -13.58
C GLY A 292 -1.68 -3.67 -13.68
N ASP A 293 -0.62 -4.09 -14.38
CA ASP A 293 -0.39 -5.51 -14.67
C ASP A 293 0.01 -6.32 -13.43
N VAL A 294 0.71 -5.69 -12.46
CA VAL A 294 1.16 -6.36 -11.22
C VAL A 294 -0.03 -6.82 -10.39
N PHE A 295 -1.02 -5.94 -10.19
CA PHE A 295 -2.25 -6.31 -9.48
C PHE A 295 -3.05 -7.37 -10.23
N ARG A 296 -3.15 -7.25 -11.56
CA ARG A 296 -3.88 -8.24 -12.36
C ARG A 296 -3.27 -9.63 -12.22
N GLN A 297 -1.94 -9.76 -12.20
CA GLN A 297 -1.26 -11.04 -12.00
C GLN A 297 -1.56 -11.64 -10.63
N VAL A 298 -1.63 -10.80 -9.59
CA VAL A 298 -1.94 -11.24 -8.23
C VAL A 298 -3.37 -11.70 -8.09
N VAL A 299 -4.31 -10.96 -8.69
CA VAL A 299 -5.71 -11.37 -8.77
C VAL A 299 -5.82 -12.75 -9.41
N VAL A 300 -5.23 -12.95 -10.59
CA VAL A 300 -5.24 -14.25 -11.29
C VAL A 300 -4.62 -15.37 -10.45
N MET A 301 -3.54 -15.06 -9.73
CA MET A 301 -2.84 -16.02 -8.88
C MET A 301 -3.67 -16.37 -7.63
N LEU A 302 -4.28 -15.38 -6.97
CA LEU A 302 -5.19 -15.60 -5.82
C LEU A 302 -6.40 -16.44 -6.22
N GLU A 303 -7.05 -16.12 -7.34
CA GLU A 303 -8.21 -16.87 -7.82
C GLU A 303 -7.85 -18.32 -8.17
N ARG A 304 -6.65 -18.55 -8.73
CA ARG A 304 -6.13 -19.90 -9.01
C ARG A 304 -5.83 -20.67 -7.72
N LEU A 305 -5.20 -20.01 -6.75
CA LEU A 305 -4.86 -20.58 -5.45
C LEU A 305 -6.13 -20.96 -4.68
N VAL A 306 -7.08 -20.05 -4.56
CA VAL A 306 -8.34 -20.23 -3.81
C VAL A 306 -9.36 -21.09 -4.58
N LYS A 307 -9.21 -21.27 -5.91
CA LYS A 307 -10.22 -21.91 -6.79
C LYS A 307 -11.58 -21.20 -6.71
N SER A 308 -11.58 -19.88 -6.61
CA SER A 308 -12.80 -19.06 -6.56
C SER A 308 -12.48 -17.66 -7.09
N PRO A 309 -13.38 -17.02 -7.85
CA PRO A 309 -13.19 -15.63 -8.27
C PRO A 309 -13.22 -14.70 -7.04
N LEU A 310 -12.50 -13.58 -7.09
CA LEU A 310 -12.47 -12.61 -5.98
C LEU A 310 -13.86 -12.08 -5.62
N SER A 311 -14.76 -11.98 -6.59
CA SER A 311 -16.15 -11.56 -6.36
C SER A 311 -16.95 -12.52 -5.48
N GLU A 312 -16.48 -13.74 -5.25
CA GLU A 312 -17.12 -14.74 -4.39
C GLU A 312 -16.42 -14.91 -3.04
N ILE A 313 -15.32 -14.17 -2.80
CA ILE A 313 -14.56 -14.21 -1.55
C ILE A 313 -15.03 -13.06 -0.65
N GLU A 314 -15.72 -13.41 0.45
CA GLU A 314 -16.22 -12.44 1.44
C GLU A 314 -15.11 -11.92 2.36
N THR A 315 -14.15 -12.78 2.68
CA THR A 315 -13.01 -12.43 3.54
C THR A 315 -11.76 -13.11 3.01
N LEU A 316 -10.71 -12.33 2.84
CA LEU A 316 -9.38 -12.79 2.47
C LEU A 316 -8.39 -12.30 3.52
N GLN A 317 -7.73 -13.23 4.20
CA GLN A 317 -6.62 -12.96 5.11
C GLN A 317 -5.34 -13.50 4.48
N VAL A 318 -4.29 -12.69 4.47
CA VAL A 318 -2.93 -13.10 4.07
C VAL A 318 -1.98 -12.70 5.18
N SER A 319 -1.07 -13.58 5.55
CA SER A 319 -0.10 -13.38 6.61
C SER A 319 1.30 -13.71 6.13
N TRP A 320 2.27 -12.93 6.60
CA TRP A 320 3.67 -13.09 6.32
C TRP A 320 4.48 -13.14 7.61
N GLN A 321 5.47 -14.01 7.63
CA GLN A 321 6.49 -14.09 8.67
C GLN A 321 7.82 -14.48 8.03
N ALA A 322 8.94 -14.18 8.68
CA ALA A 322 10.24 -14.69 8.28
C ALA A 322 10.52 -16.08 8.90
N ASP A 323 11.25 -16.93 8.20
CA ASP A 323 11.88 -18.13 8.75
C ASP A 323 13.23 -17.80 9.40
N GLU A 324 13.91 -18.83 9.92
CA GLU A 324 15.23 -18.69 10.57
C GLU A 324 16.32 -18.11 9.66
N ASN A 325 16.14 -18.17 8.34
CA ASN A 325 17.07 -17.65 7.33
C ASN A 325 16.63 -16.29 6.78
N GLY A 326 15.59 -15.67 7.35
CA GLY A 326 15.00 -14.43 6.85
C GLY A 326 14.21 -14.60 5.55
N MET A 327 13.88 -15.83 5.16
CA MET A 327 13.04 -16.11 4.00
C MET A 327 11.56 -16.03 4.36
N PRO A 328 10.71 -15.53 3.46
CA PRO A 328 9.30 -15.33 3.77
C PRO A 328 8.50 -16.62 3.76
N LEU A 329 7.76 -16.84 4.83
CA LEU A 329 6.69 -17.83 4.93
C LEU A 329 5.34 -17.12 4.85
N VAL A 330 4.40 -17.71 4.13
CA VAL A 330 3.11 -17.08 3.81
C VAL A 330 1.99 -18.07 4.09
N ALA A 331 0.93 -17.58 4.72
CA ALA A 331 -0.33 -18.30 4.87
C ALA A 331 -1.52 -17.40 4.50
N ILE A 332 -2.49 -18.01 3.83
CA ILE A 332 -3.69 -17.39 3.28
C ILE A 332 -4.89 -18.16 3.80
N TRP A 333 -5.89 -17.44 4.28
CA TRP A 333 -7.21 -17.97 4.55
C TRP A 333 -8.23 -17.17 3.76
N ALA A 334 -9.11 -17.86 3.03
CA ALA A 334 -10.21 -17.26 2.30
C ALA A 334 -11.54 -17.88 2.72
N HIS A 335 -12.53 -17.03 2.96
CA HIS A 335 -13.92 -17.40 3.20
C HIS A 335 -14.77 -17.09 1.96
N ARG A 336 -15.40 -18.11 1.39
CA ARG A 336 -16.23 -18.02 0.17
C ARG A 336 -17.71 -17.89 0.52
N SER A 337 -18.40 -16.97 -0.16
CA SER A 337 -19.85 -16.72 -0.05
C SER A 337 -20.70 -17.88 -0.58
N LYS A 338 -20.28 -18.49 -1.70
CA LYS A 338 -20.97 -19.64 -2.31
C LYS A 338 -20.28 -20.94 -1.92
N ALA A 339 -20.71 -21.52 -0.81
CA ALA A 339 -20.64 -22.97 -0.68
C ALA A 339 -21.82 -23.55 -1.49
N ASP A 340 -21.56 -24.55 -2.34
CA ASP A 340 -22.65 -25.31 -2.97
C ASP A 340 -23.61 -25.80 -1.86
N SER A 341 -24.92 -25.56 -2.06
CA SER A 341 -26.01 -25.93 -1.17
C SER A 341 -25.82 -27.34 -0.57
N PRO A 342 -26.19 -27.58 0.70
CA PRO A 342 -25.83 -28.81 1.39
C PRO A 342 -26.56 -30.00 0.77
N VAL A 343 -25.84 -30.83 0.01
CA VAL A 343 -26.29 -32.20 -0.22
C VAL A 343 -26.12 -32.94 1.09
N SER A 344 -27.24 -33.10 1.79
CA SER A 344 -27.55 -34.16 2.74
C SER A 344 -26.48 -34.44 3.81
N ILE A 345 -26.67 -33.80 4.97
CA ILE A 345 -26.15 -34.25 6.26
C ILE A 345 -26.76 -35.61 6.58
N VAL A 346 -26.20 -36.70 6.06
CA VAL A 346 -26.05 -38.01 6.73
C VAL A 346 -24.98 -38.77 5.96
N SER A 347 -23.71 -38.59 6.32
CA SER A 347 -22.66 -39.62 6.39
C SER A 347 -21.29 -38.96 6.28
N ALA A 348 -20.36 -39.44 7.09
CA ALA A 348 -18.95 -39.07 7.12
C ALA A 348 -18.61 -37.73 7.79
N ILE A 349 -18.68 -37.71 9.13
CA ILE A 349 -17.49 -37.28 9.89
C ILE A 349 -16.41 -38.33 9.59
N SER A 350 -15.85 -38.29 8.39
CA SER A 350 -14.58 -38.93 8.12
C SER A 350 -13.53 -37.94 8.63
N LYS A 351 -12.68 -38.40 9.56
CA LYS A 351 -11.37 -37.81 9.80
C LYS A 351 -10.51 -37.98 8.54
N SER A 352 -10.96 -37.42 7.43
CA SER A 352 -10.29 -37.40 6.15
C SER A 352 -9.62 -36.04 6.08
N THR A 353 -8.43 -35.96 6.66
CA THR A 353 -7.43 -34.97 6.27
C THR A 353 -7.22 -35.16 4.77
N THR A 354 -7.97 -34.45 3.93
CA THR A 354 -7.66 -34.39 2.50
C THR A 354 -6.22 -33.87 2.41
N PRO A 355 -5.29 -34.63 1.81
CA PRO A 355 -3.91 -34.21 1.73
C PRO A 355 -3.85 -32.85 1.06
N ALA A 356 -3.04 -31.94 1.61
CA ALA A 356 -2.95 -30.61 1.06
C ALA A 356 -2.48 -30.71 -0.39
N GLU A 357 -3.29 -30.25 -1.33
CA GLU A 357 -2.98 -30.32 -2.75
C GLU A 357 -1.76 -29.44 -3.02
N VAL A 358 -0.70 -30.00 -3.59
CA VAL A 358 0.51 -29.27 -3.93
C VAL A 358 0.26 -28.46 -5.21
N ILE A 359 0.44 -27.15 -5.13
CA ILE A 359 0.27 -26.22 -6.25
C ILE A 359 1.51 -25.35 -6.31
N GLU A 360 2.42 -25.65 -7.24
CA GLU A 360 3.59 -24.79 -7.52
C GLU A 360 4.41 -24.42 -6.26
N GLY A 361 4.56 -25.39 -5.34
CA GLY A 361 5.28 -25.23 -4.06
C GLY A 361 4.44 -24.80 -2.87
N TRP A 362 3.15 -24.53 -3.07
CA TRP A 362 2.17 -24.23 -2.01
C TRP A 362 1.36 -25.46 -1.65
N LEU A 363 0.87 -25.49 -0.42
CA LEU A 363 -0.08 -26.48 0.05
C LEU A 363 -1.46 -25.82 0.18
N ARG A 364 -2.50 -26.44 -0.38
CA ARG A 364 -3.90 -26.03 -0.19
C ARG A 364 -4.68 -27.07 0.60
N TRP A 365 -5.34 -26.63 1.66
CA TRP A 365 -6.18 -27.44 2.52
C TRP A 365 -7.59 -26.87 2.64
N TYR A 366 -8.59 -27.76 2.68
CA TYR A 366 -9.99 -27.41 2.90
C TYR A 366 -10.45 -27.96 4.26
N PRO A 367 -10.57 -27.13 5.30
CA PRO A 367 -10.92 -27.58 6.65
C PRO A 367 -12.26 -28.32 6.76
N ARG A 368 -13.20 -28.02 5.85
CA ARG A 368 -14.56 -28.61 5.82
C ARG A 368 -14.82 -29.39 4.52
N GLY A 369 -13.77 -29.84 3.84
CA GLY A 369 -13.86 -30.46 2.51
C GLY A 369 -13.95 -29.44 1.38
N GLU A 370 -13.77 -29.88 0.13
CA GLU A 370 -13.60 -29.01 -1.04
C GLU A 370 -14.80 -28.07 -1.31
N THR A 371 -15.99 -28.47 -0.91
CA THR A 371 -17.24 -27.70 -1.03
C THR A 371 -17.47 -26.75 0.16
N GLY A 372 -16.63 -26.81 1.20
CA GLY A 372 -16.74 -25.95 2.38
C GLY A 372 -16.39 -24.48 2.07
N SER A 373 -16.91 -23.55 2.86
CA SER A 373 -16.69 -22.10 2.67
C SER A 373 -15.22 -21.68 2.87
N ASP A 374 -14.46 -22.37 3.72
CA ASP A 374 -13.10 -22.00 4.10
C ASP A 374 -12.05 -22.70 3.22
N VAL A 375 -11.07 -21.92 2.73
CA VAL A 375 -9.89 -22.41 2.01
C VAL A 375 -8.64 -21.87 2.72
N VAL A 376 -7.69 -22.76 3.01
CA VAL A 376 -6.41 -22.42 3.67
C VAL A 376 -5.27 -22.79 2.73
N ILE A 377 -4.33 -21.88 2.53
CA ILE A 377 -3.19 -22.08 1.63
C ILE A 377 -1.95 -21.58 2.33
N ALA A 378 -0.89 -22.37 2.36
CA ALA A 378 0.33 -21.96 3.04
C ALA A 378 1.57 -22.57 2.41
N THR A 379 2.73 -22.02 2.74
CA THR A 379 4.01 -22.68 2.48
C THR A 379 4.08 -24.01 3.26
N PRO A 380 4.80 -25.03 2.76
CA PRO A 380 4.84 -26.35 3.39
C PRO A 380 5.21 -26.33 4.87
N MET A 381 6.13 -25.44 5.27
CA MET A 381 6.58 -25.29 6.65
C MET A 381 5.49 -24.82 7.62
N LEU A 382 4.45 -24.13 7.13
CA LEU A 382 3.37 -23.61 7.97
C LEU A 382 2.15 -24.52 8.01
N MET A 383 1.95 -25.36 6.97
CA MET A 383 0.70 -26.08 6.79
C MET A 383 0.38 -27.04 7.94
N ASP A 384 1.36 -27.80 8.42
CA ASP A 384 1.13 -28.77 9.50
C ASP A 384 0.59 -28.10 10.77
N GLY A 385 1.18 -26.97 11.16
CA GLY A 385 0.70 -26.18 12.31
C GLY A 385 -0.71 -25.63 12.11
N LEU A 386 -1.06 -25.23 10.88
CA LEU A 386 -2.39 -24.73 10.55
C LEU A 386 -3.46 -25.82 10.53
N VAL A 387 -3.13 -27.02 10.03
CA VAL A 387 -4.02 -28.18 10.03
C VAL A 387 -4.31 -28.66 11.44
N MET A 388 -3.32 -28.61 12.34
CA MET A 388 -3.50 -28.93 13.77
C MET A 388 -4.35 -27.90 14.52
N THR A 389 -4.44 -26.67 14.00
CA THR A 389 -5.24 -25.60 14.60
C THR A 389 -6.70 -25.77 14.18
N SER A 390 -7.50 -26.42 15.05
CA SER A 390 -8.88 -26.79 14.74
C SER A 390 -9.84 -25.58 14.74
N GLY A 391 -9.96 -24.86 13.63
CA GLY A 391 -11.06 -23.92 13.31
C GLY A 391 -11.39 -22.81 14.32
N ALA A 392 -10.64 -22.71 15.41
CA ALA A 392 -10.81 -21.73 16.46
C ALA A 392 -10.26 -20.38 15.99
N GLU A 393 -10.86 -19.30 16.51
CA GLU A 393 -10.37 -17.95 16.29
C GLU A 393 -8.89 -17.87 16.70
N SER A 394 -8.03 -17.51 15.77
CA SER A 394 -6.60 -17.38 16.02
C SER A 394 -6.34 -16.08 16.77
N GLU A 395 -5.41 -16.12 17.72
CA GLU A 395 -5.01 -14.93 18.45
C GLU A 395 -4.00 -14.10 17.65
N LEU A 396 -4.07 -12.78 17.79
CA LEU A 396 -3.03 -11.91 17.27
C LEU A 396 -1.71 -12.11 18.02
N PRO A 397 -0.57 -12.00 17.32
CA PRO A 397 0.76 -11.91 17.91
C PRO A 397 0.81 -10.84 19.01
N ARG A 398 1.63 -11.06 20.04
CA ARG A 398 1.69 -10.22 21.26
C ARG A 398 1.81 -8.72 20.95
N SER A 399 2.67 -8.35 20.01
CA SER A 399 2.89 -6.95 19.60
C SER A 399 1.65 -6.29 18.99
N MET A 400 0.79 -7.06 18.32
CA MET A 400 -0.41 -6.57 17.63
C MET A 400 -1.70 -6.72 18.47
N ARG A 401 -1.67 -7.42 19.60
CA ARG A 401 -2.85 -7.57 20.49
C ARG A 401 -3.49 -6.25 20.91
N PRO A 402 -2.74 -5.17 21.19
CA PRO A 402 -3.33 -3.89 21.54
C PRO A 402 -4.23 -3.30 20.45
N LEU A 403 -4.05 -3.70 19.17
CA LEU A 403 -4.89 -3.24 18.06
C LEU A 403 -6.26 -3.96 18.01
N ARG A 404 -6.39 -5.15 18.61
CA ARG A 404 -7.61 -5.97 18.54
C ARG A 404 -8.93 -5.24 18.87
N PRO A 405 -9.04 -4.37 19.89
CA PRO A 405 -10.31 -3.70 20.21
C PRO A 405 -10.74 -2.65 19.19
N ILE A 406 -9.82 -2.09 18.41
CA ILE A 406 -10.10 -0.99 17.47
C ILE A 406 -10.21 -1.46 16.01
N LEU A 407 -9.71 -2.65 15.68
CA LEU A 407 -9.80 -3.20 14.33
C LEU A 407 -11.25 -3.51 13.93
N ASP A 408 -11.66 -2.94 12.81
CA ASP A 408 -13.00 -3.08 12.26
C ASP A 408 -13.02 -4.06 11.07
N GLY A 409 -13.83 -5.11 11.20
CA GLY A 409 -14.06 -6.16 10.20
C GLY A 409 -14.97 -5.73 9.05
N SER A 410 -15.64 -4.58 9.14
CA SER A 410 -16.46 -4.03 8.05
C SER A 410 -15.63 -3.27 7.01
N ARG A 411 -14.36 -2.97 7.30
CA ARG A 411 -13.44 -2.28 6.38
C ARG A 411 -13.19 -3.15 5.15
N HIS A 412 -13.12 -2.52 3.98
CA HIS A 412 -12.85 -3.25 2.74
C HIS A 412 -11.41 -3.77 2.69
N LEU A 413 -10.47 -3.00 3.25
CA LEU A 413 -9.06 -3.34 3.33
C LEU A 413 -8.53 -2.94 4.70
N THR A 414 -7.77 -3.83 5.33
CA THR A 414 -7.04 -3.60 6.58
C THR A 414 -5.69 -4.27 6.50
N VAL A 415 -4.61 -3.56 6.77
CA VAL A 415 -3.28 -4.14 6.93
C VAL A 415 -2.72 -3.76 8.27
N LEU A 416 -2.22 -4.74 9.00
CA LEU A 416 -1.62 -4.55 10.30
C LEU A 416 -0.31 -5.33 10.41
N GLY A 417 0.62 -4.81 11.19
CA GLY A 417 1.91 -5.46 11.39
C GLY A 417 2.85 -4.61 12.21
N SER A 418 4.05 -5.14 12.42
CA SER A 418 5.12 -4.35 13.03
C SER A 418 5.84 -3.52 11.97
N PRO A 419 5.98 -2.19 12.14
CA PRO A 419 6.78 -1.36 11.24
C PRO A 419 8.23 -1.84 11.09
N HIS A 420 8.79 -2.45 12.15
CA HIS A 420 10.14 -3.03 12.14
C HIS A 420 10.31 -4.14 11.12
N TYR A 421 9.23 -4.88 10.82
CA TYR A 421 9.26 -5.94 9.81
C TYR A 421 9.76 -5.42 8.46
N PHE A 422 9.40 -4.20 8.08
CA PHE A 422 9.81 -3.61 6.80
C PHE A 422 11.26 -3.15 6.77
N VAL A 423 11.84 -2.85 7.93
CA VAL A 423 13.23 -2.40 8.06
C VAL A 423 14.20 -3.60 8.05
N HIS A 424 13.75 -4.74 8.58
CA HIS A 424 14.53 -5.96 8.76
C HIS A 424 14.06 -7.09 7.83
N ASP A 425 13.45 -8.13 8.38
CA ASP A 425 13.22 -9.42 7.70
C ASP A 425 12.29 -9.31 6.49
N GLY A 426 11.25 -8.48 6.59
CA GLY A 426 10.28 -8.23 5.54
C GLY A 426 10.79 -7.38 4.39
N ARG A 427 12.01 -6.83 4.48
CA ARG A 427 12.60 -6.02 3.39
C ARG A 427 12.80 -6.85 2.11
N VAL A 428 13.05 -8.14 2.26
CA VAL A 428 13.14 -9.15 1.18
C VAL A 428 11.74 -9.57 0.69
N LEU A 429 10.68 -8.88 1.05
CA LEU A 429 9.35 -9.08 0.44
C LEU A 429 8.87 -7.91 -0.38
N LEU A 430 9.57 -6.77 -0.29
CA LEU A 430 9.10 -5.53 -0.85
C LEU A 430 9.67 -5.33 -2.25
N PRO A 431 8.85 -4.89 -3.22
CA PRO A 431 9.37 -4.50 -4.52
C PRO A 431 10.37 -3.37 -4.36
N ALA A 432 11.40 -3.38 -5.21
CA ALA A 432 12.42 -2.32 -5.24
C ALA A 432 11.79 -0.91 -5.36
N MET A 433 10.65 -0.81 -6.04
CA MET A 433 9.83 0.39 -6.18
C MET A 433 9.36 0.98 -4.83
N ILE A 434 9.12 0.15 -3.82
CA ILE A 434 8.58 0.54 -2.50
C ILE A 434 9.71 0.80 -1.49
N MET A 435 10.94 0.36 -1.76
CA MET A 435 12.07 0.54 -0.86
C MET A 435 12.35 2.00 -0.45
N PRO A 436 12.24 3.00 -1.35
CA PRO A 436 12.36 4.42 -0.96
C PRO A 436 11.26 4.89 0.00
N LEU A 437 10.24 4.06 0.23
CA LEU A 437 9.07 4.42 1.02
C LEU A 437 9.11 3.95 2.48
N LEU A 438 10.08 3.15 2.87
CA LEU A 438 10.11 2.54 4.21
C LEU A 438 10.57 3.51 5.28
N ASP A 439 11.65 4.24 5.02
CA ASP A 439 12.13 5.33 5.88
C ASP A 439 11.01 6.37 6.18
N PRO A 440 10.19 6.80 5.19
CA PRO A 440 8.97 7.56 5.46
C PRO A 440 8.05 7.02 6.53
N ILE A 441 7.73 5.73 6.43
CA ILE A 441 6.71 5.07 7.21
C ILE A 441 7.22 4.87 8.62
N ALA A 442 8.46 4.36 8.73
CA ALA A 442 9.16 4.28 10.01
C ALA A 442 9.22 5.65 10.69
N HIS A 443 9.53 6.70 9.94
CA HIS A 443 9.53 8.05 10.49
C HIS A 443 8.13 8.50 10.93
N ILE A 444 7.06 8.29 10.15
CA ILE A 444 5.70 8.73 10.55
C ILE A 444 5.19 7.95 11.77
N LEU A 445 5.41 6.64 11.81
CA LEU A 445 4.96 5.78 12.91
C LEU A 445 5.84 5.95 14.16
N GLY A 446 7.09 6.36 13.98
CA GLY A 446 8.12 6.41 15.00
C GLY A 446 8.92 5.10 15.02
N ASP A 447 10.24 5.22 15.20
CA ASP A 447 11.18 4.10 15.16
C ASP A 447 10.88 3.02 16.22
N ASP A 448 10.13 3.34 17.27
CA ASP A 448 9.82 2.44 18.38
C ASP A 448 8.36 1.92 18.34
N CYS A 449 7.59 2.20 17.29
CA CYS A 449 6.17 1.80 17.20
C CYS A 449 6.04 0.27 17.14
N PRO A 450 5.46 -0.40 18.16
CA PRO A 450 5.45 -1.87 18.21
C PRO A 450 4.60 -2.50 17.10
N ALA A 451 3.43 -1.90 16.84
CA ALA A 451 2.49 -2.33 15.83
C ALA A 451 1.65 -1.16 15.32
N ALA A 452 1.23 -1.23 14.06
CA ALA A 452 0.31 -0.29 13.46
C ALA A 452 -0.67 -1.03 12.54
N ALA A 453 -1.84 -0.44 12.33
CA ALA A 453 -2.82 -0.88 11.34
C ALA A 453 -3.24 0.29 10.44
N VAL A 454 -3.51 0.00 9.18
CA VAL A 454 -4.10 0.95 8.22
C VAL A 454 -5.31 0.29 7.61
N SER A 455 -6.45 0.97 7.65
CA SER A 455 -7.69 0.48 7.06
C SER A 455 -8.35 1.50 6.13
N MET A 456 -9.13 0.98 5.18
CA MET A 456 -9.88 1.78 4.21
C MET A 456 -11.28 1.21 3.99
N HIS A 457 -12.22 2.12 3.76
CA HIS A 457 -13.59 1.80 3.38
C HIS A 457 -14.01 2.71 2.23
N LEU A 458 -14.62 2.13 1.20
CA LEU A 458 -14.76 2.71 -0.14
C LEU A 458 -16.24 2.72 -0.55
N ASP A 459 -16.98 3.67 0.02
CA ASP A 459 -18.41 3.88 -0.29
C ASP A 459 -18.57 5.24 -1.01
N ASP A 460 -19.63 6.00 -0.73
CA ASP A 460 -19.87 7.37 -1.20
C ASP A 460 -18.72 8.34 -0.86
N ARG A 461 -17.89 7.98 0.12
CA ARG A 461 -16.66 8.68 0.48
C ARG A 461 -15.57 7.65 0.77
N THR A 462 -14.33 8.02 0.46
CA THR A 462 -13.16 7.23 0.83
C THR A 462 -12.82 7.51 2.30
N TYR A 463 -13.07 6.54 3.18
CA TYR A 463 -12.64 6.58 4.58
C TYR A 463 -11.26 5.94 4.71
N PHE A 464 -10.37 6.60 5.44
CA PHE A 464 -9.01 6.15 5.74
C PHE A 464 -8.77 6.25 7.24
N GLU A 465 -8.14 5.23 7.82
CA GLU A 465 -7.79 5.15 9.24
C GLU A 465 -6.41 4.53 9.42
N LEU A 466 -5.61 5.14 10.29
CA LEU A 466 -4.29 4.69 10.72
C LEU A 466 -4.30 4.58 12.24
N ASP A 467 -4.01 3.39 12.73
CA ASP A 467 -3.94 3.05 14.14
C ASP A 467 -2.50 2.69 14.49
N ALA A 468 -2.00 3.23 15.60
CA ALA A 468 -0.65 2.97 16.06
C ALA A 468 -0.61 2.69 17.56
N VAL A 469 0.15 1.66 17.92
CA VAL A 469 0.44 1.30 19.30
C VAL A 469 1.60 2.16 19.80
N SER A 470 1.44 2.71 21.01
CA SER A 470 2.45 3.54 21.65
C SER A 470 3.57 2.66 22.23
N PRO A 471 4.85 3.04 22.07
CA PRO A 471 6.01 2.26 22.55
C PRO A 471 6.01 1.99 24.05
N ALA A 472 5.48 2.92 24.85
CA ALA A 472 5.34 2.78 26.29
C ALA A 472 3.91 3.10 26.74
N VAL A 473 3.41 2.36 27.74
CA VAL A 473 2.09 2.61 28.32
C VAL A 473 2.01 4.05 28.83
N GLY A 474 1.00 4.80 28.39
CA GLY A 474 0.81 6.21 28.75
C GLY A 474 1.53 7.22 27.86
N SER A 475 2.29 6.79 26.84
CA SER A 475 2.95 7.69 25.89
C SER A 475 2.09 8.09 24.69
N ALA A 476 0.82 7.64 24.62
CA ALA A 476 -0.08 7.90 23.49
C ALA A 476 -0.28 9.40 23.20
N ARG A 477 -0.24 10.28 24.21
CA ARG A 477 -0.31 11.74 24.00
C ARG A 477 0.88 12.28 23.23
N SER A 478 2.08 11.79 23.53
CA SER A 478 3.31 12.19 22.83
C SER A 478 3.29 11.69 21.39
N LEU A 479 2.83 10.45 21.17
CA LEU A 479 2.68 9.88 19.83
C LEU A 479 1.59 10.61 19.02
N LYS A 480 0.47 10.99 19.64
CA LYS A 480 -0.56 11.86 19.03
C LYS A 480 0.05 13.18 18.55
N GLN A 481 0.78 13.89 19.41
CA GLN A 481 1.44 15.15 19.04
C GLN A 481 2.45 14.96 17.91
N TYR A 482 3.14 13.82 17.91
CA TYR A 482 4.05 13.45 16.83
C TYR A 482 3.31 13.29 15.50
N PHE A 483 2.21 12.51 15.48
CA PHE A 483 1.36 12.31 14.31
C PHE A 483 0.79 13.62 13.79
N GLU A 484 0.23 14.46 14.66
CA GLU A 484 -0.32 15.77 14.28
C GLU A 484 0.73 16.66 13.59
N ASN A 485 1.98 16.60 14.02
CA ASN A 485 3.07 17.41 13.45
C ASN A 485 3.59 16.84 12.13
N ASP A 486 3.73 15.52 12.02
CA ASP A 486 4.37 14.89 10.87
C ASP A 486 3.42 14.62 9.72
N LEU A 487 2.16 14.25 10.01
CA LEU A 487 1.14 14.09 8.99
C LEU A 487 0.87 15.40 8.25
N ARG A 488 0.95 16.56 8.94
CA ARG A 488 0.85 17.90 8.33
C ARG A 488 1.99 18.24 7.37
N LYS A 489 3.12 17.53 7.41
CA LYS A 489 4.27 17.79 6.53
C LYS A 489 4.28 16.93 5.26
N VAL A 490 3.45 15.90 5.18
CA VAL A 490 3.42 14.92 4.07
C VAL A 490 3.31 15.60 2.70
N SER A 491 2.30 16.43 2.46
CA SER A 491 2.11 17.12 1.17
C SER A 491 3.32 17.96 0.75
N LYS A 492 3.89 18.74 1.68
CA LYS A 492 5.08 19.57 1.44
C LYS A 492 6.31 18.72 1.10
N LYS A 493 6.47 17.57 1.77
CA LYS A 493 7.55 16.61 1.45
C LYS A 493 7.36 16.03 0.05
N THR A 494 6.13 15.69 -0.34
CA THR A 494 5.80 15.21 -1.69
C THR A 494 6.08 16.24 -2.77
N GLU A 495 5.67 17.48 -2.53
CA GLU A 495 5.89 18.59 -3.46
C GLU A 495 7.37 18.87 -3.68
N ALA A 496 8.18 18.83 -2.61
CA ALA A 496 9.63 18.96 -2.70
C ALA A 496 10.28 17.83 -3.50
N LEU A 497 9.80 16.59 -3.31
CA LEU A 497 10.27 15.42 -4.06
C LEU A 497 9.97 15.54 -5.56
N ILE A 498 8.76 15.99 -5.90
CA ILE A 498 8.33 16.18 -7.29
C ILE A 498 9.08 17.34 -7.96
N SER A 499 9.25 18.45 -7.26
CA SER A 499 9.88 19.67 -7.81
C SER A 499 11.35 19.49 -8.15
N GLY A 500 12.04 18.55 -7.50
CA GLY A 500 13.46 18.26 -7.74
C GLY A 500 13.73 17.31 -8.91
N ARG A 501 12.70 16.80 -9.59
CA ARG A 501 12.82 15.70 -10.56
C ARG A 501 12.36 16.08 -11.97
N ASP A 502 12.99 15.46 -12.96
CA ASP A 502 12.49 15.49 -14.34
C ASP A 502 11.44 14.38 -14.51
N LEU A 503 10.17 14.77 -14.49
CA LEU A 503 9.04 13.83 -14.59
C LEU A 503 8.78 13.42 -16.04
N ASP A 504 8.49 12.14 -16.25
CA ASP A 504 8.12 11.62 -17.57
C ASP A 504 6.87 12.33 -18.11
N ILE A 505 6.85 12.64 -19.41
CA ILE A 505 5.74 13.27 -20.12
C ILE A 505 4.44 12.48 -19.88
N TYR A 506 4.53 11.15 -19.82
CA TYR A 506 3.41 10.28 -19.47
C TYR A 506 3.18 10.28 -17.95
N GLY A 507 1.97 10.64 -17.52
CA GLY A 507 1.58 10.61 -16.10
C GLY A 507 2.04 11.81 -15.27
N ARG A 508 2.91 12.70 -15.78
CA ARG A 508 3.36 13.92 -15.07
C ARG A 508 2.23 14.76 -14.49
N LEU A 509 1.14 14.93 -15.24
CA LEU A 509 0.00 15.71 -14.75
C LEU A 509 -0.64 15.09 -13.50
N LEU A 510 -0.73 13.77 -13.42
CA LEU A 510 -1.26 13.07 -12.24
C LEU A 510 -0.30 13.19 -11.06
N VAL A 511 0.99 12.97 -11.30
CA VAL A 511 2.04 13.06 -10.27
C VAL A 511 2.10 14.47 -9.66
N ILE A 512 2.06 15.53 -10.47
CA ILE A 512 2.08 16.93 -9.99
C ILE A 512 0.83 17.28 -9.16
N ARG A 513 -0.27 16.56 -9.32
CA ARG A 513 -1.52 16.77 -8.55
C ARG A 513 -1.53 16.06 -7.20
N LEU A 514 -0.66 15.07 -6.99
CA LEU A 514 -0.58 14.30 -5.75
C LEU A 514 -0.42 15.19 -4.50
N PRO A 515 0.43 16.24 -4.47
CA PRO A 515 0.53 17.13 -3.31
C PRO A 515 -0.80 17.79 -2.92
N GLU A 516 -1.63 18.19 -3.89
CA GLU A 516 -2.91 18.83 -3.61
C GLU A 516 -3.94 17.82 -3.05
N LEU A 517 -3.96 16.59 -3.57
CA LEU A 517 -4.76 15.51 -2.97
C LEU A 517 -4.34 15.23 -1.52
N LEU A 518 -3.03 15.23 -1.25
CA LEU A 518 -2.50 15.07 0.10
C LEU A 518 -2.79 16.28 1.01
N ARG A 519 -2.91 17.49 0.47
CA ARG A 519 -3.37 18.67 1.25
C ARG A 519 -4.83 18.53 1.65
N LEU A 520 -5.69 18.06 0.75
CA LEU A 520 -7.10 17.76 1.08
C LEU A 520 -7.20 16.68 2.17
N TRP A 521 -6.38 15.63 2.07
CA TRP A 521 -6.27 14.63 3.12
C TRP A 521 -5.82 15.23 4.46
N GLN A 522 -4.77 16.05 4.46
CA GLN A 522 -4.26 16.71 5.67
C GLN A 522 -5.24 17.69 6.32
N GLN A 523 -6.15 18.29 5.53
CA GLN A 523 -7.20 19.16 6.05
C GLN A 523 -8.31 18.37 6.74
N ASN A 524 -8.53 17.12 6.30
CA ASN A 524 -9.61 16.26 6.81
C ASN A 524 -9.13 15.19 7.79
N ILE A 525 -7.83 15.06 8.04
CA ILE A 525 -7.32 14.10 9.03
C ILE A 525 -7.49 14.62 10.46
N ARG A 526 -8.02 13.76 11.33
CA ARG A 526 -8.20 14.00 12.75
C ARG A 526 -7.44 12.94 13.53
N VAL A 527 -6.78 13.34 14.61
CA VAL A 527 -5.93 12.46 15.43
C VAL A 527 -6.43 12.42 16.87
N GLY A 528 -6.79 11.24 17.34
CA GLY A 528 -7.22 10.94 18.70
C GLY A 528 -6.21 10.05 19.43
N ALA A 529 -6.27 10.08 20.75
CA ALA A 529 -5.63 9.05 21.58
C ALA A 529 -6.76 8.25 22.23
N GLU A 530 -6.72 6.93 22.06
CA GLU A 530 -7.70 6.01 22.60
C GLU A 530 -7.04 5.18 23.70
N GLY A 531 -7.67 5.13 24.88
CA GLY A 531 -7.05 4.47 26.04
C GLY A 531 -5.72 5.10 26.49
N ARG A 532 -4.74 4.27 26.83
CA ARG A 532 -3.42 4.70 27.34
C ARG A 532 -2.29 4.54 26.33
N ASP A 533 -2.51 3.75 25.29
CA ASP A 533 -1.47 3.18 24.44
C ASP A 533 -1.85 3.14 22.96
N LEU A 534 -3.01 3.68 22.54
CA LEU A 534 -3.41 3.72 21.14
C LEU A 534 -3.58 5.15 20.64
N VAL A 535 -3.18 5.36 19.39
CA VAL A 535 -3.39 6.60 18.64
C VAL A 535 -4.13 6.24 17.36
N VAL A 536 -5.25 6.91 17.12
CA VAL A 536 -6.11 6.74 15.94
C VAL A 536 -6.05 8.01 15.11
N ALA A 537 -5.74 7.89 13.83
CA ALA A 537 -5.71 8.99 12.88
C ALA A 537 -6.59 8.65 11.67
N ASN A 538 -7.75 9.30 11.55
CA ASN A 538 -8.71 9.00 10.49
C ASN A 538 -9.15 10.23 9.70
N SER A 539 -9.66 10.00 8.49
CA SER A 539 -10.08 11.05 7.57
C SER A 539 -11.14 10.56 6.60
N TYR A 540 -12.03 11.46 6.21
CA TYR A 540 -12.85 11.30 5.02
C TYR A 540 -12.25 12.08 3.85
N LEU A 541 -12.13 11.39 2.72
CA LEU A 541 -11.77 11.96 1.44
C LEU A 541 -12.99 11.94 0.50
N PRO A 542 -12.98 12.77 -0.56
CA PRO A 542 -14.03 12.74 -1.59
C PRO A 542 -14.21 11.34 -2.19
N GLU A 543 -15.39 11.10 -2.76
CA GLU A 543 -15.63 9.90 -3.59
C GLU A 543 -14.52 9.76 -4.62
N MET A 544 -14.08 8.52 -4.88
CA MET A 544 -13.09 8.24 -5.92
C MET A 544 -11.69 8.81 -5.61
N ALA A 545 -11.38 9.15 -4.36
CA ALA A 545 -10.04 9.61 -4.00
C ALA A 545 -9.02 8.46 -3.97
N ALA A 546 -9.45 7.24 -3.63
CA ALA A 546 -8.55 6.11 -3.44
C ALA A 546 -7.81 5.75 -4.73
N HIS A 547 -8.53 5.50 -5.84
CA HIS A 547 -7.88 5.12 -7.10
C HIS A 547 -6.99 6.23 -7.67
N ASN A 548 -7.34 7.52 -7.45
CA ASN A 548 -6.53 8.66 -7.87
C ASN A 548 -5.21 8.74 -7.12
N ILE A 549 -5.23 8.54 -5.79
CA ILE A 549 -4.03 8.47 -4.97
C ILE A 549 -3.18 7.27 -5.40
N VAL A 550 -3.82 6.10 -5.56
CA VAL A 550 -3.17 4.86 -6.01
C VAL A 550 -2.46 5.05 -7.36
N LEU A 551 -3.12 5.67 -8.33
CA LEU A 551 -2.54 5.89 -9.65
C LEU A 551 -1.41 6.92 -9.63
N ALA A 552 -1.61 8.06 -8.95
CA ALA A 552 -0.60 9.12 -8.93
C ALA A 552 0.65 8.69 -8.17
N GLY A 553 0.51 7.94 -7.08
CA GLY A 553 1.65 7.43 -6.35
C GLY A 553 2.36 6.28 -7.08
N SER A 554 1.66 5.41 -7.80
CA SER A 554 2.32 4.31 -8.53
C SER A 554 3.20 4.87 -9.64
N LEU A 555 2.68 5.85 -10.39
CA LEU A 555 3.44 6.59 -11.40
C LEU A 555 4.64 7.32 -10.81
N LEU A 556 4.48 7.97 -9.65
CA LEU A 556 5.60 8.63 -8.97
C LEU A 556 6.71 7.63 -8.61
N LEU A 557 6.34 6.45 -8.10
CA LEU A 557 7.32 5.43 -7.71
C LEU A 557 8.00 4.76 -8.90
N GLU A 558 7.27 4.53 -9.98
CA GLU A 558 7.82 4.05 -11.24
C GLU A 558 8.84 5.04 -11.79
N GLN A 559 8.54 6.34 -11.76
CA GLN A 559 9.47 7.38 -12.21
C GLN A 559 10.68 7.51 -11.28
N ILE A 560 10.51 7.37 -9.97
CA ILE A 560 11.63 7.33 -9.00
C ILE A 560 12.55 6.14 -9.28
N SER A 561 11.97 4.99 -9.63
CA SER A 561 12.71 3.75 -9.91
C SER A 561 13.41 3.79 -11.27
N ALA A 562 12.81 4.45 -12.26
CA ALA A 562 13.36 4.58 -13.62
C ALA A 562 14.49 5.61 -13.70
N ASN A 563 14.36 6.73 -12.97
CA ASN A 563 15.38 7.78 -12.86
C ASN A 563 15.70 8.02 -11.38
N PRO A 564 16.49 7.13 -10.73
CA PRO A 564 17.11 7.48 -9.47
C PRO A 564 18.11 8.59 -9.79
N ASP A 565 17.81 9.86 -9.48
CA ASP A 565 18.77 10.95 -9.66
C ASP A 565 20.17 10.55 -9.18
N ASP A 566 21.18 11.10 -9.87
CA ASP A 566 22.65 11.00 -9.78
C ASP A 566 23.22 10.95 -8.34
N LEU A 567 22.81 9.95 -7.58
CA LEU A 567 23.34 9.55 -6.27
C LEU A 567 24.48 8.58 -6.56
N SER A 568 25.60 9.13 -7.02
CA SER A 568 26.87 8.41 -6.91
C SER A 568 27.21 8.21 -5.43
N ILE A 569 26.79 7.08 -4.87
CA ILE A 569 27.48 6.47 -3.74
C ILE A 569 27.76 5.03 -4.17
N GLY A 570 28.99 4.83 -4.63
CA GLY A 570 29.52 3.52 -4.91
C GLY A 570 29.52 2.62 -3.68
N GLY A 571 29.45 1.32 -3.94
CA GLY A 571 29.61 0.29 -2.94
C GLY A 571 28.75 -0.92 -3.22
N ALA A 572 28.97 -1.58 -4.36
CA ALA A 572 28.75 -3.02 -4.41
C ALA A 572 29.70 -3.64 -3.38
N MET A 573 29.24 -3.83 -2.13
CA MET A 573 30.00 -4.62 -1.17
C MET A 573 29.81 -6.09 -1.53
N SER A 574 30.87 -6.63 -2.13
CA SER A 574 31.14 -8.03 -2.26
C SER A 574 30.90 -8.77 -0.93
N MET A 575 30.19 -9.89 -1.01
CA MET A 575 30.16 -10.90 0.04
C MET A 575 31.59 -11.29 0.44
N ASN A 576 31.92 -11.12 1.71
CA ASN A 576 32.97 -11.89 2.40
C ASN A 576 32.42 -12.22 3.80
N ILE A 577 32.27 -13.53 4.04
CA ILE A 577 31.49 -14.15 5.13
C ILE A 577 32.44 -14.65 6.25
N PRO A 578 33.17 -13.77 6.95
CA PRO A 578 33.45 -14.08 8.36
C PRO A 578 33.42 -12.89 9.33
N GLU A 579 33.19 -11.66 8.88
CA GLU A 579 33.19 -10.44 9.73
C GLU A 579 31.78 -9.99 10.20
N SER A 580 30.72 -10.76 9.89
CA SER A 580 29.33 -10.32 10.06
C SER A 580 28.88 -10.22 11.53
N VAL A 581 29.31 -11.13 12.42
CA VAL A 581 28.83 -11.14 13.81
C VAL A 581 29.39 -9.98 14.61
N VAL A 582 30.70 -9.75 14.57
CA VAL A 582 31.33 -8.62 15.25
C VAL A 582 30.84 -7.30 14.66
N GLY A 583 30.70 -7.23 13.32
CA GLY A 583 30.13 -6.06 12.64
C GLY A 583 28.68 -5.78 13.02
N ASN A 584 27.85 -6.82 13.16
CA ASN A 584 26.45 -6.69 13.57
C ASN A 584 26.31 -6.29 15.04
N LEU A 585 27.16 -6.81 15.94
CA LEU A 585 27.17 -6.44 17.35
C LEU A 585 27.61 -4.98 17.56
N GLN A 586 28.35 -4.38 16.63
CA GLN A 586 28.78 -2.97 16.72
C GLN A 586 27.72 -1.98 16.24
N LYS A 587 26.59 -2.44 15.67
CA LYS A 587 25.49 -1.57 15.25
C LYS A 587 24.87 -0.87 16.47
N PRO A 588 24.41 0.38 16.31
CA PRO A 588 23.75 1.10 17.39
C PRO A 588 22.39 0.46 17.70
N VAL A 589 22.11 0.26 18.99
CA VAL A 589 20.89 -0.34 19.53
C VAL A 589 20.30 0.61 20.58
N THR A 590 18.97 0.59 20.67
CA THR A 590 18.21 1.23 21.73
C THR A 590 17.43 0.14 22.48
N LEU A 591 17.66 0.02 23.78
CA LEU A 591 17.04 -1.01 24.62
C LEU A 591 16.69 -0.41 25.97
N ALA A 592 15.40 -0.40 26.32
CA ALA A 592 14.90 0.19 27.55
C ALA A 592 13.77 -0.62 28.18
N PHE A 593 13.91 -0.97 29.46
CA PHE A 593 12.90 -1.64 30.28
C PHE A 593 13.08 -1.29 31.76
N ASP A 594 11.97 -1.25 32.51
CA ASP A 594 11.98 -0.92 33.93
C ASP A 594 12.50 -2.07 34.81
N SER A 595 12.13 -3.32 34.49
CA SER A 595 12.55 -4.52 35.23
C SER A 595 12.32 -5.80 34.42
N ASP A 596 13.38 -6.44 33.93
CA ASP A 596 13.35 -7.71 33.19
C ASP A 596 14.51 -8.64 33.55
N SER A 597 14.42 -9.91 33.14
CA SER A 597 15.43 -10.95 33.41
C SER A 597 16.63 -10.89 32.45
N LEU A 598 17.74 -11.54 32.82
CA LEU A 598 18.92 -11.68 31.93
C LEU A 598 18.55 -12.38 30.62
N GLU A 599 17.72 -13.43 30.67
CA GLU A 599 17.25 -14.13 29.46
C GLU A 599 16.50 -13.17 28.53
N THR A 600 15.56 -12.41 29.08
CA THR A 600 14.74 -11.44 28.34
C THR A 600 15.60 -10.31 27.74
N ALA A 601 16.53 -9.76 28.52
CA ALA A 601 17.42 -8.70 28.04
C ALA A 601 18.33 -9.15 26.89
N VAL A 602 18.81 -10.39 26.95
CA VAL A 602 19.65 -11.01 25.92
C VAL A 602 18.84 -11.34 24.67
N GLU A 603 17.61 -11.82 24.82
CA GLU A 603 16.69 -12.08 23.72
C GLU A 603 16.36 -10.78 22.96
N MET A 604 15.99 -9.71 23.68
CA MET A 604 15.74 -8.38 23.09
C MET A 604 16.97 -7.83 22.36
N LEU A 605 18.18 -8.07 22.88
CA LEU A 605 19.41 -7.62 22.22
C LEU A 605 19.75 -8.48 21.00
N SER A 606 19.50 -9.79 21.07
CA SER A 606 19.66 -10.73 19.96
C SER A 606 18.76 -10.32 18.80
N GLU A 607 17.49 -9.98 19.09
CA GLU A 607 16.51 -9.47 18.13
C GLU A 607 16.96 -8.12 17.54
N ALA A 608 17.39 -7.17 18.38
CA ALA A 608 17.80 -5.84 17.92
C ALA A 608 19.10 -5.83 17.08
N THR A 609 20.02 -6.78 17.32
CA THR A 609 21.31 -6.85 16.61
C THR A 609 21.31 -7.85 15.43
N GLY A 610 20.35 -8.78 15.40
CA GLY A 610 20.34 -9.91 14.46
C GLY A 610 21.52 -10.88 14.68
N VAL A 611 22.09 -10.90 15.88
CA VAL A 611 23.17 -11.83 16.28
C VAL A 611 22.58 -12.84 17.24
N THR A 612 22.75 -14.14 16.97
CA THR A 612 22.32 -15.19 17.90
C THR A 612 23.16 -15.14 19.18
N ILE A 613 22.51 -14.82 20.31
CA ILE A 613 23.13 -14.81 21.64
C ILE A 613 22.53 -15.92 22.51
N GLU A 614 23.36 -16.88 22.94
CA GLU A 614 22.94 -17.99 23.80
C GLU A 614 23.50 -17.85 25.22
N ILE A 615 22.71 -18.25 26.22
CA ILE A 615 23.17 -18.31 27.62
C ILE A 615 23.52 -19.75 27.98
N ALA A 616 24.79 -20.00 28.32
CA ALA A 616 25.27 -21.30 28.78
C ALA A 616 24.78 -21.59 30.22
N GLY A 617 23.51 -21.97 30.37
CA GLY A 617 22.85 -22.12 31.68
C GLY A 617 23.60 -23.00 32.69
N LYS A 618 24.17 -24.12 32.24
CA LYS A 618 24.98 -25.02 33.09
C LYS A 618 26.22 -24.32 33.68
N ASP A 619 26.82 -23.39 32.95
CA ASP A 619 28.00 -22.63 33.43
C ASP A 619 27.61 -21.61 34.50
N LEU A 620 26.44 -20.99 34.36
CA LEU A 620 25.90 -20.02 35.30
C LEU A 620 25.46 -20.69 36.62
N GLU A 621 24.84 -21.87 36.52
CA GLU A 621 24.43 -22.69 37.68
C GLU A 621 25.63 -23.10 38.56
N LEU A 622 26.75 -23.50 37.95
CA LEU A 622 27.99 -23.86 38.65
C LEU A 622 28.59 -22.70 39.47
N GLN A 623 28.19 -21.47 39.17
CA GLN A 623 28.63 -20.25 39.85
C GLN A 623 27.52 -19.61 40.70
N GLY A 624 26.38 -20.29 40.84
CA GLY A 624 25.23 -19.81 41.62
C GLY A 624 24.55 -18.57 41.03
N ILE A 625 24.73 -18.29 39.74
CA ILE A 625 24.09 -17.16 39.06
C ILE A 625 22.73 -17.62 38.55
N THR A 626 21.66 -16.94 38.98
CA THR A 626 20.31 -17.25 38.53
C THR A 626 19.95 -16.40 37.32
N LYS A 627 19.35 -17.03 36.31
CA LYS A 627 18.95 -16.35 35.07
C LYS A 627 17.72 -15.43 35.23
N ASN A 628 16.95 -15.64 36.30
CA ASN A 628 15.70 -14.94 36.58
C ASN A 628 15.89 -13.69 37.46
N GLN A 629 17.12 -13.23 37.66
CA GLN A 629 17.36 -11.99 38.39
C GLN A 629 16.88 -10.79 37.55
N SER A 630 15.96 -10.01 38.09
CA SER A 630 15.39 -8.86 37.40
C SER A 630 16.22 -7.59 37.63
N PHE A 631 16.47 -6.83 36.57
CA PHE A 631 17.12 -5.52 36.61
C PHE A 631 16.46 -4.57 35.59
N GLY A 632 16.69 -3.27 35.71
CA GLY A 632 16.24 -2.27 34.71
C GLY A 632 17.40 -1.83 33.81
N LEU A 633 17.11 -1.53 32.54
CA LEU A 633 18.09 -1.06 31.55
C LEU A 633 17.52 0.12 30.76
N SER A 634 18.36 1.10 30.42
CA SER A 634 17.96 2.21 29.54
C SER A 634 19.18 2.70 28.78
N GLU A 635 19.45 2.08 27.64
CA GLU A 635 20.57 2.41 26.76
C GLU A 635 20.03 2.85 25.40
N ARG A 636 20.56 3.95 24.84
CA ARG A 636 20.07 4.55 23.58
C ARG A 636 21.23 4.84 22.64
N GLY A 637 21.14 4.33 21.40
CA GLY A 637 22.12 4.60 20.34
C GLY A 637 23.55 4.15 20.66
N ARG A 638 23.72 3.18 21.56
CA ARG A 638 25.02 2.57 21.90
C ARG A 638 25.24 1.30 21.10
N SER A 639 26.49 0.90 20.89
CA SER A 639 26.77 -0.35 20.17
C SER A 639 26.15 -1.55 20.90
N GLY A 640 25.64 -2.53 20.16
CA GLY A 640 25.13 -3.78 20.74
C GLY A 640 26.15 -4.48 21.66
N ALA A 641 27.46 -4.36 21.36
CA ALA A 641 28.54 -4.84 22.21
C ALA A 641 28.59 -4.12 23.57
N ASP A 642 28.43 -2.80 23.59
CA ASP A 642 28.36 -2.00 24.82
C ASP A 642 27.11 -2.31 25.65
N VAL A 643 25.98 -2.50 24.96
CA VAL A 643 24.71 -2.86 25.60
C VAL A 643 24.80 -4.25 26.21
N LEU A 644 25.41 -5.22 25.50
CA LEU A 644 25.67 -6.56 26.02
C LEU A 644 26.52 -6.52 27.29
N LEU A 645 27.60 -5.74 27.30
CA LEU A 645 28.45 -5.56 28.48
C LEU A 645 27.66 -4.98 29.66
N THR A 646 26.77 -4.01 29.40
CA THR A 646 25.93 -3.40 30.42
C THR A 646 24.92 -4.39 30.99
N ILE A 647 24.34 -5.25 30.14
CA ILE A 647 23.47 -6.36 30.56
C ILE A 647 24.22 -7.34 31.46
N LEU A 648 25.42 -7.76 31.07
CA LEU A 648 26.25 -8.67 31.87
C LEU A 648 26.57 -8.05 33.24
N GLN A 649 27.03 -6.78 33.27
CA GLN A 649 27.34 -6.07 34.51
C GLN A 649 26.15 -5.96 35.47
N LYS A 650 24.93 -5.75 34.94
CA LYS A 650 23.71 -5.66 35.77
C LYS A 650 23.17 -7.02 36.22
N SER A 651 23.57 -8.08 35.55
CA SER A 651 23.15 -9.46 35.84
C SER A 651 24.15 -10.23 36.70
N GLU A 652 25.31 -9.64 37.00
CA GLU A 652 26.36 -10.24 37.81
C GLU A 652 26.22 -9.91 39.30
N GLY A 653 26.44 -10.92 40.16
CA GLY A 653 26.57 -10.69 41.60
C GLY A 653 27.95 -10.15 42.01
N LYS A 654 29.00 -10.39 41.20
CA LYS A 654 30.36 -9.88 41.40
C LYS A 654 30.92 -9.38 40.06
N PRO A 655 31.61 -8.23 40.02
CA PRO A 655 32.11 -7.66 38.77
C PRO A 655 33.07 -8.60 38.03
N GLY A 656 32.84 -8.80 36.73
CA GLY A 656 33.67 -9.59 35.82
C GLY A 656 33.44 -11.09 35.90
N GLN A 657 32.29 -11.54 36.42
CA GLN A 657 31.96 -12.95 36.58
C GLN A 657 31.39 -13.58 35.30
N LEU A 658 30.57 -12.84 34.55
CA LEU A 658 30.07 -13.23 33.24
C LEU A 658 30.95 -12.63 32.15
N VAL A 659 31.10 -13.40 31.08
CA VAL A 659 31.82 -13.02 29.87
C VAL A 659 31.03 -13.55 28.67
N TYR A 660 31.27 -13.00 27.50
CA TYR A 660 30.80 -13.60 26.26
C TYR A 660 31.99 -14.11 25.44
N VAL A 661 31.77 -15.20 24.71
CA VAL A 661 32.73 -15.82 23.80
C VAL A 661 32.07 -16.07 22.45
N PHE A 662 32.85 -16.09 21.38
CA PHE A 662 32.36 -16.44 20.04
C PHE A 662 32.53 -17.95 19.82
N ARG A 663 31.45 -18.65 19.46
CA ARG A 663 31.47 -20.07 19.09
C ARG A 663 30.98 -20.26 17.67
N LYS A 664 31.49 -21.29 16.99
CA LYS A 664 30.97 -21.74 15.70
C LYS A 664 29.92 -22.82 15.90
N ASP A 665 28.79 -22.67 15.21
CA ASP A 665 27.75 -23.70 15.09
C ASP A 665 27.50 -23.98 13.60
N GLY A 666 28.13 -25.03 13.08
CA GLY A 666 28.16 -25.29 11.63
C GLY A 666 28.88 -24.18 10.86
N GLU A 667 28.18 -23.51 9.94
CA GLU A 667 28.69 -22.38 9.14
C GLU A 667 28.49 -21.00 9.78
N HIS A 668 27.81 -20.90 10.94
CA HIS A 668 27.47 -19.62 11.56
C HIS A 668 28.26 -19.37 12.86
N ASP A 669 28.71 -18.13 13.06
CA ASP A 669 29.29 -17.68 14.33
C ASP A 669 28.15 -17.23 15.27
N LYS A 670 28.20 -17.61 16.55
CA LYS A 670 27.25 -17.21 17.60
C LYS A 670 27.96 -16.67 18.84
N VAL A 671 27.27 -15.82 19.58
CA VAL A 671 27.76 -15.28 20.86
C VAL A 671 27.22 -16.14 21.99
N VAL A 672 28.09 -16.62 22.87
CA VAL A 672 27.67 -17.40 24.04
C VAL A 672 28.08 -16.69 25.33
N ILE A 673 27.10 -16.40 26.17
CA ILE A 673 27.29 -15.87 27.52
C ILE A 673 27.63 -17.04 28.46
N THR A 674 28.76 -16.94 29.13
CA THR A 674 29.29 -17.95 30.04
C THR A 674 30.01 -17.28 31.22
N THR A 675 30.57 -18.07 32.13
CA THR A 675 31.36 -17.55 33.25
C THR A 675 32.84 -17.50 32.89
N LYS A 676 33.58 -16.52 33.45
CA LYS A 676 35.03 -16.37 33.19
C LYS A 676 35.81 -17.64 33.53
N ILE A 677 35.42 -18.34 34.58
CA ILE A 677 36.04 -19.60 35.02
C ILE A 677 35.79 -20.72 34.02
N SER A 678 34.54 -20.91 33.58
CA SER A 678 34.20 -21.93 32.57
C SER A 678 34.89 -21.68 31.23
N ALA A 679 34.99 -20.42 30.80
CA ALA A 679 35.70 -20.05 29.58
C ALA A 679 37.21 -20.35 29.67
N GLN A 680 37.85 -20.04 30.81
CA GLN A 680 39.27 -20.33 31.04
C GLN A 680 39.55 -21.83 31.13
N GLN A 681 38.68 -22.61 31.78
CA GLN A 681 38.79 -24.07 31.84
C GLN A 681 38.72 -24.73 30.45
N ARG A 682 37.95 -24.12 29.53
CA ARG A 682 37.84 -24.57 28.14
C ARG A 682 38.88 -23.99 27.19
N GLY A 683 39.75 -23.10 27.65
CA GLY A 683 40.75 -22.43 26.82
C GLY A 683 40.14 -21.51 25.74
N GLU A 684 38.94 -20.98 25.96
CA GLU A 684 38.24 -20.10 25.01
C GLU A 684 38.93 -18.72 24.95
N GLN A 685 39.07 -18.15 23.75
CA GLN A 685 39.63 -16.81 23.59
C GLN A 685 38.61 -15.77 24.05
N LEU A 686 38.96 -15.01 25.09
CA LEU A 686 38.15 -13.92 25.60
C LEU A 686 38.36 -12.66 24.73
N PRO A 687 37.27 -11.93 24.39
CA PRO A 687 37.36 -10.60 23.78
C PRO A 687 38.26 -9.66 24.58
N GLU A 688 38.93 -8.72 23.90
CA GLU A 688 39.84 -7.74 24.53
C GLU A 688 39.22 -6.98 25.71
N VAL A 689 37.89 -6.80 25.71
CA VAL A 689 37.16 -6.09 26.76
C VAL A 689 37.16 -6.84 28.12
N PHE A 690 37.50 -8.14 28.13
CA PHE A 690 37.54 -8.97 29.35
C PHE A 690 38.94 -9.47 29.73
N GLN A 691 39.95 -9.13 28.92
CA GLN A 691 41.36 -9.33 29.22
C GLN A 691 41.79 -8.28 30.25
#